data_AF-A0A842F2F3-F1
#
_entry.id   AF-A0A842F2F3-F1
#
_cell.length_a   1.000
_cell.length_b   1.000
_cell.length_c   1.000
_cell.angle_alpha   90.00
_cell.angle_beta   90.00
_cell.angle_gamma   90.00
#
_symmetry.space_group_name_H-M   'P 1'
#
loop_
_entity.id
_entity.type
_entity.pdbx_description
1 polymer ?
#
loop_
_entity_poly.entity_id
_entity_poly.type
_entity_poly.pdbx_seq_one_letter_code
_entity_poly.pdbx_strand_id
1 'polypeptide(L)'
;MFKKILIICAVLILVIPVVKVFAQDERKATSTVAKLESVSDTVTQKEMVSKPVVNKNAALEGFDMVAENANLALYVHPKTLAIKVQNRVSGYVWSSTLDGMSQYRLNQSWKDFVDSAITMDYLNAQGKKKRESLTANGARVMLRDVTDGFEATITFRSRIKMNLKVTLADDGVHVAIPDGKIVEPGKVQILAVNVYPFLGATKDAEVSGYMFIPDGAGGLIRYEDTGVKMDTPYSAAIYGTDIGVTPVVVAPDTNAGYIASIPVFGMVHGAGQNGMLAVVEKGAEYGEITAYKAGLSTDFNWITTGFTYRSVYKQPTSKTGGKAIELYQDARNRFDIGLTYRFLTGVDADYVGMAKSYQAYLVAQKVLTRDKKSGPVMRLEFLGGETKPGIFRDSVVVMTPIADLEKHVTALGKVGVDDLLVVYQGWNHGGLSASWPNKFPFEKRLGSDAELADTIAALGKRDMPLYFQTDYTTAYEEPKGIDASAFAKQINTKTMERDVNGVVTYSLLPDGALELAKADLEEYAGNSMTHLAVVNSASMLYSTHNSGHRFSRTESMEEMQAVLEQLRKSEDAKTALYQPNDYAWEYAGAYLDMPMGTSNYIYESDAVPFLPIVLKGYMDFYAPYSNFSASQTEDLLQLVDFGAFPSFYLTSEDSYALAKTPSKDVYTSQFSNWKPEIEAKYGAIRKVAVATDGATIERRDIIATGVVRVTYSNGTRVVVNYTKADYKLGNTMIAAKDFAVLKGDN
;
A
#
# COMPACT_ATOMS: atom_id res chain seq x y z
N MET A 1 33.35 -63.08 -26.09
CA MET A 1 33.67 -61.76 -25.50
C MET A 1 33.09 -60.57 -26.26
N PHE A 2 32.98 -60.59 -27.60
CA PHE A 2 32.52 -59.43 -28.39
C PHE A 2 31.08 -58.95 -28.15
N LYS A 3 30.13 -59.83 -27.81
CA LYS A 3 28.73 -59.41 -27.54
C LYS A 3 28.53 -58.66 -26.21
N LYS A 4 29.39 -58.85 -25.22
CA LYS A 4 29.28 -58.13 -23.93
C LYS A 4 29.88 -56.72 -23.98
N ILE A 5 30.88 -56.49 -24.83
CA ILE A 5 31.52 -55.18 -25.01
C ILE A 5 30.60 -54.23 -25.80
N LEU A 6 29.86 -54.72 -26.81
CA LEU A 6 28.92 -53.89 -27.56
C LEU A 6 27.74 -53.39 -26.70
N ILE A 7 27.25 -54.20 -25.77
CA ILE A 7 26.14 -53.82 -24.88
C ILE A 7 26.59 -52.76 -23.86
N ILE A 8 27.82 -52.87 -23.34
CA ILE A 8 28.37 -51.87 -22.42
C ILE A 8 28.62 -50.53 -23.13
N CYS A 9 29.12 -50.55 -24.37
CA CYS A 9 29.27 -49.31 -25.16
C CYS A 9 27.92 -48.68 -25.55
N ALA A 10 26.89 -49.49 -25.86
CA ALA A 10 25.56 -48.97 -26.17
C ALA A 10 24.86 -48.34 -24.96
N VAL A 11 25.04 -48.91 -23.76
CA VAL A 11 24.53 -48.32 -22.51
C VAL A 11 25.29 -47.05 -22.14
N LEU A 12 26.61 -46.99 -22.31
CA LEU A 12 27.39 -45.76 -22.08
C LEU A 12 27.02 -44.63 -23.07
N ILE A 13 26.73 -44.95 -24.33
CA ILE A 13 26.29 -43.96 -25.33
C ILE A 13 24.86 -43.45 -25.05
N LEU A 14 24.00 -44.24 -24.42
CA LEU A 14 22.65 -43.82 -24.00
C LEU A 14 22.64 -43.03 -22.68
N VAL A 15 23.60 -43.27 -21.77
CA VAL A 15 23.68 -42.56 -20.49
C VAL A 15 24.32 -41.17 -20.64
N ILE A 16 25.25 -40.97 -21.57
CA ILE A 16 25.91 -39.66 -21.79
C ILE A 16 24.94 -38.52 -22.19
N PRO A 17 23.95 -38.69 -23.10
CA PRO A 17 22.98 -37.65 -23.39
C PRO A 17 22.02 -37.42 -22.22
N VAL A 18 21.68 -38.45 -21.45
CA VAL A 18 20.81 -38.31 -20.26
C VAL A 18 21.52 -37.53 -19.15
N VAL A 19 22.81 -37.81 -18.88
CA VAL A 19 23.61 -37.05 -17.92
C VAL A 19 23.90 -35.63 -18.42
N LYS A 20 24.04 -35.40 -19.73
CA LYS A 20 24.14 -34.03 -20.28
C LYS A 20 22.83 -33.24 -20.17
N VAL A 21 21.68 -33.89 -20.33
CA VAL A 21 20.36 -33.27 -20.16
C VAL A 21 20.11 -32.98 -18.68
N PHE A 22 20.38 -33.90 -17.76
CA PHE A 22 20.29 -33.64 -16.32
C PHE A 22 21.32 -32.62 -15.84
N ALA A 23 22.55 -32.59 -16.38
CA ALA A 23 23.52 -31.55 -16.05
C ALA A 23 23.21 -30.19 -16.70
N GLN A 24 22.49 -30.16 -17.83
CA GLN A 24 21.96 -28.92 -18.40
C GLN A 24 20.72 -28.42 -17.65
N ASP A 25 19.85 -29.32 -17.19
CA ASP A 25 18.69 -28.99 -16.35
C ASP A 25 19.12 -28.62 -14.94
N GLU A 26 20.13 -29.26 -14.36
CA GLU A 26 20.76 -28.82 -13.11
C GLU A 26 21.45 -27.48 -13.34
N ARG A 27 22.28 -27.29 -14.36
CA ARG A 27 22.89 -25.96 -14.60
C ARG A 27 21.86 -24.88 -14.88
N LYS A 28 20.76 -25.19 -15.58
CA LYS A 28 19.63 -24.26 -15.75
C LYS A 28 18.96 -24.02 -14.42
N ALA A 29 18.59 -25.03 -13.66
CA ALA A 29 17.97 -24.92 -12.34
C ALA A 29 18.86 -24.18 -11.36
N THR A 30 20.16 -24.48 -11.26
CA THR A 30 21.14 -23.75 -10.44
C THR A 30 21.36 -22.34 -10.95
N SER A 31 21.32 -22.08 -12.27
CA SER A 31 21.37 -20.70 -12.80
C SER A 31 20.08 -19.93 -12.51
N THR A 32 18.92 -20.58 -12.56
CA THR A 32 17.61 -20.00 -12.27
C THR A 32 17.46 -19.78 -10.77
N VAL A 33 17.93 -20.71 -9.94
CA VAL A 33 17.96 -20.63 -8.47
C VAL A 33 18.99 -19.60 -8.00
N ALA A 34 20.19 -19.53 -8.60
CA ALA A 34 21.14 -18.46 -8.31
C ALA A 34 20.65 -17.09 -8.82
N LYS A 35 19.89 -17.06 -9.92
CA LYS A 35 19.22 -15.85 -10.41
C LYS A 35 18.04 -15.48 -9.50
N LEU A 36 17.30 -16.45 -8.95
CA LEU A 36 16.24 -16.26 -7.95
C LEU A 36 16.79 -15.88 -6.56
N GLU A 37 17.93 -16.41 -6.14
CA GLU A 37 18.65 -15.99 -4.92
C GLU A 37 19.24 -14.58 -5.08
N SER A 38 19.60 -14.16 -6.30
CA SER A 38 19.95 -12.76 -6.61
C SER A 38 18.74 -11.84 -6.82
N VAL A 39 17.54 -12.43 -6.91
CA VAL A 39 16.23 -11.78 -7.06
C VAL A 39 15.40 -11.97 -5.78
N SER A 40 16.02 -12.38 -4.67
CA SER A 40 15.31 -12.33 -3.38
C SER A 40 15.01 -10.87 -3.06
N ASP A 41 13.75 -10.57 -2.73
CA ASP A 41 13.21 -9.24 -2.44
C ASP A 41 13.95 -8.46 -1.33
N THR A 42 14.94 -9.09 -0.69
CA THR A 42 15.81 -8.52 0.34
C THR A 42 16.89 -7.59 -0.20
N VAL A 43 17.20 -7.56 -1.50
CA VAL A 43 18.28 -6.70 -2.03
C VAL A 43 17.83 -5.92 -3.28
N THR A 44 17.58 -4.62 -3.11
CA THR A 44 17.35 -3.68 -4.21
C THR A 44 18.54 -3.69 -5.19
N GLN A 45 18.24 -3.76 -6.48
CA GLN A 45 19.22 -3.75 -7.56
C GLN A 45 19.89 -2.38 -7.68
N LYS A 46 21.18 -2.39 -8.03
CA LYS A 46 21.93 -1.16 -8.30
C LYS A 46 21.50 -0.57 -9.64
N GLU A 47 21.21 0.73 -9.65
CA GLU A 47 20.91 1.45 -10.89
C GLU A 47 22.09 1.37 -11.86
N MET A 48 21.81 0.97 -13.10
CA MET A 48 22.79 0.99 -14.17
C MET A 48 22.96 2.41 -14.68
N VAL A 49 24.20 2.89 -14.79
CA VAL A 49 24.48 4.17 -15.47
C VAL A 49 24.08 4.04 -16.92
N SER A 50 22.95 4.62 -17.29
CA SER A 50 22.45 4.60 -18.66
C SER A 50 22.87 5.85 -19.43
N LYS A 51 22.93 5.70 -20.76
CA LYS A 51 23.10 6.85 -21.66
C LYS A 51 21.93 7.83 -21.46
N PRO A 52 22.09 9.11 -21.83
CA PRO A 52 20.98 10.05 -21.89
C PRO A 52 19.78 9.44 -22.62
N VAL A 53 18.66 9.33 -21.93
CA VAL A 53 17.44 8.73 -22.45
C VAL A 53 16.75 9.75 -23.34
N VAL A 54 16.46 9.32 -24.57
CA VAL A 54 15.66 10.09 -25.52
C VAL A 54 14.32 9.38 -25.68
N ASN A 55 13.22 10.08 -25.41
CA ASN A 55 11.91 9.55 -25.70
C ASN A 55 11.69 9.49 -27.22
N LYS A 56 11.42 8.31 -27.76
CA LYS A 56 11.10 8.14 -29.19
C LYS A 56 9.73 8.71 -29.56
N ASN A 57 8.90 9.03 -28.58
CA ASN A 57 7.58 9.63 -28.76
C ASN A 57 7.59 11.16 -28.52
N ALA A 58 8.69 11.85 -28.89
CA ALA A 58 8.88 13.27 -28.62
C ALA A 58 8.40 14.23 -29.73
N ALA A 59 7.91 13.74 -30.88
CA ALA A 59 7.52 14.58 -32.00
C ALA A 59 6.30 15.46 -31.67
N LEU A 60 6.40 16.77 -31.87
CA LEU A 60 5.29 17.71 -31.56
C LEU A 60 4.37 17.98 -32.76
N GLU A 61 4.60 17.31 -33.89
CA GLU A 61 3.79 17.52 -35.10
C GLU A 61 2.33 17.10 -34.88
N GLY A 62 1.41 18.01 -35.20
CA GLY A 62 -0.03 17.83 -34.95
C GLY A 62 -0.51 18.19 -33.55
N PHE A 63 0.39 18.62 -32.65
CA PHE A 63 0.04 19.08 -31.31
C PHE A 63 0.10 20.60 -31.21
N ASP A 64 -0.89 21.19 -30.55
CA ASP A 64 -0.95 22.61 -30.26
C ASP A 64 -0.41 22.88 -28.85
N MET A 65 0.47 23.88 -28.71
CA MET A 65 0.93 24.32 -27.38
C MET A 65 -0.17 25.15 -26.72
N VAL A 66 -0.59 24.77 -25.52
CA VAL A 66 -1.74 25.38 -24.82
C VAL A 66 -1.37 26.06 -23.51
N ALA A 67 -0.22 25.71 -22.92
CA ALA A 67 0.31 26.38 -21.75
C ALA A 67 1.82 26.18 -21.64
N GLU A 68 2.50 27.13 -20.99
CA GLU A 68 3.90 26.97 -20.57
C GLU A 68 4.17 27.71 -19.26
N ASN A 69 5.14 27.23 -18.50
CA ASN A 69 5.74 27.94 -17.38
C ASN A 69 7.28 27.89 -17.49
N ALA A 70 8.00 28.25 -16.43
CA ALA A 70 9.47 28.25 -16.45
C ALA A 70 10.07 26.86 -16.76
N ASN A 71 9.41 25.77 -16.37
CA ASN A 71 9.95 24.42 -16.39
C ASN A 71 9.32 23.50 -17.44
N LEU A 72 8.05 23.74 -17.78
CA LEU A 72 7.21 22.82 -18.55
C LEU A 72 6.47 23.55 -19.67
N ALA A 73 6.26 22.87 -20.79
CA ALA A 73 5.33 23.27 -21.84
C ALA A 73 4.34 22.12 -22.11
N LEU A 74 3.05 22.44 -22.10
CA LEU A 74 1.94 21.51 -22.31
C LEU A 74 1.40 21.66 -23.73
N TYR A 75 1.29 20.53 -24.41
CA TYR A 75 0.77 20.41 -25.76
C TYR A 75 -0.41 19.45 -25.80
N VAL A 76 -1.38 19.68 -26.69
CA VAL A 76 -2.56 18.83 -26.88
C VAL A 76 -2.78 18.52 -28.36
N HIS A 77 -3.16 17.30 -28.67
CA HIS A 77 -3.64 16.94 -30.01
C HIS A 77 -5.16 17.22 -30.10
N PRO A 78 -5.64 18.08 -31.03
CA PRO A 78 -6.99 18.64 -30.97
C PRO A 78 -8.12 17.63 -31.18
N LYS A 79 -7.83 16.48 -31.79
CA LYS A 79 -8.84 15.43 -32.05
C LYS A 79 -8.89 14.35 -30.99
N THR A 80 -7.73 13.94 -30.50
CA THR A 80 -7.61 12.79 -29.59
C THR A 80 -7.41 13.21 -28.14
N LEU A 81 -7.13 14.51 -27.93
CA LEU A 81 -6.81 15.13 -26.66
C LEU A 81 -5.59 14.53 -25.96
N ALA A 82 -4.81 13.70 -26.67
CA ALA A 82 -3.51 13.23 -26.20
C ALA A 82 -2.64 14.44 -25.85
N ILE A 83 -1.86 14.31 -24.80
CA ILE A 83 -0.98 15.38 -24.32
C ILE A 83 0.48 15.02 -24.51
N LYS A 84 1.28 16.05 -24.72
CA LYS A 84 2.74 15.99 -24.54
C LYS A 84 3.16 17.05 -23.55
N VAL A 85 4.09 16.69 -22.67
CA VAL A 85 4.64 17.60 -21.67
C VAL A 85 6.14 17.66 -21.87
N GLN A 86 6.63 18.80 -22.33
CA GLN A 86 8.05 19.02 -22.54
C GLN A 86 8.65 19.68 -21.30
N ASN A 87 9.69 19.07 -20.75
CA ASN A 87 10.58 19.75 -19.84
C ASN A 87 11.44 20.74 -20.62
N ARG A 88 11.32 22.03 -20.33
CA ARG A 88 11.99 23.12 -21.07
C ARG A 88 13.47 23.22 -20.75
N VAL A 89 13.91 22.63 -19.63
CA VAL A 89 15.32 22.63 -19.20
C VAL A 89 16.07 21.46 -19.85
N SER A 90 15.54 20.24 -19.77
CA SER A 90 16.19 19.04 -20.32
C SER A 90 15.83 18.76 -21.78
N GLY A 91 14.75 19.37 -22.29
CA GLY A 91 14.17 19.07 -23.61
C GLY A 91 13.40 17.75 -23.67
N TYR A 92 13.36 16.99 -22.58
CA TYR A 92 12.68 15.69 -22.52
C TYR A 92 11.17 15.85 -22.65
N VAL A 93 10.53 15.00 -23.45
CA VAL A 93 9.08 15.06 -23.71
C VAL A 93 8.42 13.82 -23.16
N TRP A 94 7.46 13.99 -22.25
CA TRP A 94 6.51 12.96 -21.85
C TRP A 94 5.34 12.93 -22.84
N SER A 95 4.89 11.74 -23.24
CA SER A 95 3.83 11.60 -24.25
C SER A 95 2.77 10.64 -23.75
N SER A 96 1.49 11.00 -23.93
CA SER A 96 0.34 10.13 -23.67
C SER A 96 -0.13 9.33 -24.89
N THR A 97 0.67 9.32 -25.96
CA THR A 97 0.45 8.54 -27.18
C THR A 97 1.79 8.09 -27.77
N LEU A 98 1.75 7.34 -28.87
CA LEU A 98 2.91 6.81 -29.56
C LEU A 98 3.12 7.49 -30.91
N ASP A 99 4.35 7.93 -31.18
CA ASP A 99 4.73 8.46 -32.49
C ASP A 99 4.91 7.32 -33.50
N GLY A 100 4.56 7.57 -34.75
CA GLY A 100 4.68 6.59 -35.83
C GLY A 100 3.87 5.32 -35.59
N MET A 101 2.68 5.42 -34.99
CA MET A 101 1.85 4.29 -34.52
C MET A 101 1.70 3.10 -35.50
N SER A 102 1.79 3.34 -36.82
CA SER A 102 1.78 2.29 -37.85
C SER A 102 2.98 1.32 -37.80
N GLN A 103 4.08 1.70 -37.14
CA GLN A 103 5.29 0.89 -37.00
C GLN A 103 5.16 -0.20 -35.93
N TYR A 104 4.16 -0.10 -35.04
CA TYR A 104 3.96 -1.04 -33.95
C TYR A 104 2.90 -2.08 -34.30
N ARG A 105 3.07 -3.29 -33.74
CA ARG A 105 2.16 -4.43 -33.95
C ARG A 105 0.91 -4.34 -33.06
N LEU A 106 0.16 -3.26 -33.18
CA LEU A 106 -1.07 -3.01 -32.46
C LEU A 106 -2.29 -3.21 -33.37
N ASN A 107 -3.30 -3.94 -32.89
CA ASN A 107 -4.60 -4.00 -33.57
C ASN A 107 -5.34 -2.65 -33.42
N GLN A 108 -6.44 -2.46 -34.16
CA GLN A 108 -7.16 -1.18 -34.14
C GLN A 108 -7.65 -0.80 -32.74
N SER A 109 -8.18 -1.75 -31.96
CA SER A 109 -8.64 -1.50 -30.59
C SER A 109 -7.52 -0.98 -29.68
N TRP A 110 -6.30 -1.50 -29.83
CA TRP A 110 -5.14 -1.01 -29.09
C TRP A 110 -4.69 0.37 -29.56
N LYS A 111 -4.63 0.60 -30.88
CA LYS A 111 -4.34 1.94 -31.42
C LYS A 111 -5.31 2.98 -30.88
N ASP A 112 -6.58 2.60 -30.82
CA ASP A 112 -7.64 3.46 -30.33
C ASP A 112 -7.57 3.76 -28.83
N PHE A 113 -7.10 2.79 -28.04
CA PHE A 113 -6.86 2.95 -26.60
C PHE A 113 -5.64 3.83 -26.33
N VAL A 114 -4.54 3.59 -27.06
CA VAL A 114 -3.27 4.31 -26.91
C VAL A 114 -3.40 5.79 -27.23
N ASP A 115 -4.07 6.13 -28.33
CA ASP A 115 -4.07 7.50 -28.83
C ASP A 115 -5.12 8.39 -28.14
N SER A 116 -6.03 7.81 -27.36
CA SER A 116 -7.15 8.53 -26.75
C SER A 116 -6.86 8.98 -25.33
N ALA A 117 -7.10 10.27 -25.04
CA ALA A 117 -7.04 10.80 -23.67
C ALA A 117 -8.00 10.09 -22.71
N ILE A 118 -9.16 9.67 -23.21
CA ILE A 118 -10.20 8.99 -22.43
C ILE A 118 -10.65 7.74 -23.18
N THR A 119 -10.67 6.62 -22.47
CA THR A 119 -11.37 5.40 -22.91
C THR A 119 -12.39 5.00 -21.87
N MET A 120 -13.60 4.67 -22.31
CA MET A 120 -14.74 4.38 -21.45
C MET A 120 -15.33 3.00 -21.76
N ASP A 121 -15.58 2.24 -20.71
CA ASP A 121 -16.48 1.08 -20.76
C ASP A 121 -17.89 1.52 -20.38
N TYR A 122 -18.90 1.04 -21.12
CA TYR A 122 -20.30 1.40 -20.90
C TYR A 122 -21.26 0.27 -21.31
N LEU A 123 -22.49 0.30 -20.82
CA LEU A 123 -23.61 -0.51 -21.29
C LEU A 123 -24.40 0.27 -22.33
N ASN A 124 -24.60 -0.32 -23.50
CA ASN A 124 -25.49 0.27 -24.50
C ASN A 124 -26.97 0.12 -24.09
N ALA A 125 -27.89 0.68 -24.88
CA ALA A 125 -29.33 0.63 -24.57
C ALA A 125 -29.94 -0.79 -24.50
N GLN A 126 -29.20 -1.81 -24.96
CA GLN A 126 -29.56 -3.24 -24.84
C GLN A 126 -28.88 -3.93 -23.64
N GLY A 127 -28.18 -3.20 -22.78
CA GLY A 127 -27.45 -3.76 -21.63
C GLY A 127 -26.18 -4.52 -22.01
N LYS A 128 -25.64 -4.36 -23.23
CA LYS A 128 -24.39 -5.02 -23.63
C LYS A 128 -23.20 -4.12 -23.31
N LYS A 129 -22.19 -4.68 -22.64
CA LYS A 129 -20.89 -4.02 -22.43
C LYS A 129 -20.24 -3.68 -23.77
N LYS A 130 -19.79 -2.44 -23.89
CA LYS A 130 -19.08 -1.86 -25.02
C LYS A 130 -17.94 -0.99 -24.49
N ARG A 131 -16.93 -0.81 -25.34
CA ARG A 131 -15.81 0.11 -25.11
C ARG A 131 -15.83 1.17 -26.20
N GLU A 132 -15.55 2.40 -25.80
CA GLU A 132 -15.46 3.55 -26.69
C GLU A 132 -14.26 4.41 -26.31
N SER A 133 -13.55 4.91 -27.31
CA SER A 133 -12.45 5.87 -27.16
C SER A 133 -12.71 7.07 -28.09
N LEU A 134 -11.88 8.12 -28.00
CA LEU A 134 -12.05 9.31 -28.83
C LEU A 134 -11.81 9.01 -30.32
N THR A 135 -10.85 8.13 -30.61
CA THR A 135 -10.45 7.80 -31.99
C THR A 135 -11.30 6.72 -32.63
N ALA A 136 -11.84 5.79 -31.85
CA ALA A 136 -12.43 4.57 -32.38
C ALA A 136 -13.63 4.80 -33.29
N ASN A 137 -14.40 5.90 -33.13
CA ASN A 137 -15.72 6.03 -33.77
C ASN A 137 -16.30 7.46 -33.92
N GLY A 138 -15.46 8.49 -34.05
CA GLY A 138 -15.94 9.85 -34.39
C GLY A 138 -16.62 10.60 -33.24
N ALA A 139 -16.04 10.52 -32.04
CA ALA A 139 -16.44 11.39 -30.94
C ALA A 139 -16.32 12.87 -31.37
N ARG A 140 -17.30 13.69 -31.00
CA ARG A 140 -17.24 15.13 -31.23
C ARG A 140 -16.51 15.78 -30.06
N VAL A 141 -15.36 16.37 -30.35
CA VAL A 141 -14.56 17.13 -29.40
C VAL A 141 -14.77 18.62 -29.65
N MET A 142 -15.10 19.36 -28.60
CA MET A 142 -15.09 20.82 -28.59
C MET A 142 -14.03 21.28 -27.61
N LEU A 143 -12.83 21.54 -28.14
CA LEU A 143 -11.68 22.03 -27.41
C LEU A 143 -11.76 23.55 -27.26
N ARG A 144 -11.37 24.06 -26.08
CA ARG A 144 -11.28 25.48 -25.77
C ARG A 144 -10.06 25.72 -24.91
N ASP A 145 -9.23 26.69 -25.29
CA ASP A 145 -8.11 27.14 -24.47
C ASP A 145 -8.61 27.84 -23.20
N VAL A 146 -7.90 27.62 -22.11
CA VAL A 146 -8.04 28.36 -20.85
C VAL A 146 -6.66 28.89 -20.45
N THR A 147 -6.61 29.83 -19.50
CA THR A 147 -5.38 30.57 -19.15
C THR A 147 -4.13 29.69 -19.04
N ASP A 148 -4.26 28.52 -18.41
CA ASP A 148 -3.15 27.63 -18.11
C ASP A 148 -3.33 26.23 -18.71
N GLY A 149 -4.06 26.09 -19.83
CA GLY A 149 -4.23 24.80 -20.49
C GLY A 149 -5.47 24.73 -21.37
N PHE A 150 -6.24 23.65 -21.26
CA PHE A 150 -7.45 23.47 -22.08
C PHE A 150 -8.62 22.85 -21.33
N GLU A 151 -9.82 23.08 -21.85
CA GLU A 151 -11.05 22.39 -21.49
C GLU A 151 -11.68 21.81 -22.76
N ALA A 152 -12.10 20.55 -22.70
CA ALA A 152 -12.75 19.86 -23.81
C ALA A 152 -14.10 19.30 -23.39
N THR A 153 -15.14 19.65 -24.13
CA THR A 153 -16.43 18.95 -24.05
C THR A 153 -16.45 17.84 -25.08
N ILE A 154 -16.54 16.61 -24.61
CA ILE A 154 -16.49 15.40 -25.42
C ILE A 154 -17.91 14.85 -25.50
N THR A 155 -18.41 14.63 -26.72
CA THR A 155 -19.64 13.87 -26.97
C THR A 155 -19.28 12.59 -27.71
N PHE A 156 -19.37 11.47 -27.00
CA PHE A 156 -19.17 10.14 -27.56
C PHE A 156 -20.31 9.77 -28.52
N ARG A 157 -20.10 8.79 -29.41
CA ARG A 157 -21.12 8.25 -30.30
C ARG A 157 -22.25 7.57 -29.52
N SER A 158 -21.94 7.00 -28.36
CA SER A 158 -22.94 6.56 -27.37
C SER A 158 -23.86 7.69 -26.89
N ARG A 159 -23.53 8.95 -27.19
CA ARG A 159 -24.12 10.21 -26.73
C ARG A 159 -23.85 10.54 -25.27
N ILE A 160 -23.00 9.75 -24.61
CA ILE A 160 -22.43 10.13 -23.32
C ILE A 160 -21.62 11.42 -23.53
N LYS A 161 -21.76 12.37 -22.60
CA LYS A 161 -20.97 13.59 -22.60
C LYS A 161 -20.10 13.65 -21.36
N MET A 162 -18.87 14.09 -21.53
CA MET A 162 -17.92 14.32 -20.44
C MET A 162 -17.16 15.62 -20.70
N ASN A 163 -16.70 16.24 -19.62
CA ASN A 163 -15.86 17.42 -19.69
C ASN A 163 -14.49 17.06 -19.12
N LEU A 164 -13.45 17.27 -19.92
CA LEU A 164 -12.06 17.09 -19.53
C LEU A 164 -11.43 18.47 -19.39
N LYS A 165 -10.83 18.76 -18.25
CA LYS A 165 -10.01 19.97 -18.06
C LYS A 165 -8.58 19.53 -17.75
N VAL A 166 -7.62 20.10 -18.47
CA VAL A 166 -6.19 19.87 -18.24
C VAL A 166 -5.49 21.20 -18.11
N THR A 167 -4.79 21.40 -17.00
CA THR A 167 -4.07 22.65 -16.72
C THR A 167 -2.65 22.38 -16.25
N LEU A 168 -1.75 23.28 -16.60
CA LEU A 168 -0.37 23.29 -16.16
C LEU A 168 -0.23 24.23 -14.95
N ALA A 169 0.38 23.73 -13.89
CA ALA A 169 0.78 24.52 -12.74
C ALA A 169 2.27 24.30 -12.43
N ASP A 170 2.80 24.99 -11.43
CA ASP A 170 4.21 24.89 -11.05
C ASP A 170 4.60 23.47 -10.61
N ASP A 171 3.66 22.72 -10.04
CA ASP A 171 3.88 21.39 -9.49
C ASP A 171 3.57 20.24 -10.46
N GLY A 172 3.01 20.54 -11.65
CA GLY A 172 2.76 19.54 -12.67
C GLY A 172 1.55 19.81 -13.56
N VAL A 173 1.06 18.75 -14.20
CA VAL A 173 -0.14 18.76 -15.04
C VAL A 173 -1.31 18.19 -14.25
N HIS A 174 -2.35 19.01 -14.10
CA HIS A 174 -3.60 18.71 -13.40
C HIS A 174 -4.66 18.29 -14.42
N VAL A 175 -5.34 17.18 -14.16
CA VAL A 175 -6.38 16.61 -15.01
C VAL A 175 -7.64 16.43 -14.19
N ALA A 176 -8.77 16.96 -14.68
CA ALA A 176 -10.05 16.89 -13.99
C ALA A 176 -11.20 16.47 -14.92
N ILE A 177 -12.05 15.56 -14.43
CA ILE A 177 -13.35 15.23 -15.03
C ILE A 177 -14.43 15.41 -13.96
N PRO A 178 -15.16 16.55 -13.98
CA PRO A 178 -16.19 16.82 -12.98
C PRO A 178 -17.42 15.93 -13.15
N ASP A 179 -17.87 15.30 -12.06
CA ASP A 179 -19.03 14.41 -12.01
C ASP A 179 -20.30 15.09 -12.54
N GLY A 180 -20.51 16.35 -12.15
CA GLY A 180 -21.65 17.15 -12.53
C GLY A 180 -21.72 17.48 -14.03
N LYS A 181 -20.63 17.25 -14.78
CA LYS A 181 -20.56 17.43 -16.23
C LYS A 181 -20.59 16.11 -17.02
N ILE A 182 -20.87 14.99 -16.35
CA ILE A 182 -21.09 13.69 -17.00
C ILE A 182 -22.59 13.51 -17.28
N VAL A 183 -22.94 13.30 -18.55
CA VAL A 183 -24.33 13.12 -18.99
C VAL A 183 -24.50 11.75 -19.65
N GLU A 184 -25.39 10.95 -19.09
CA GLU A 184 -25.79 9.63 -19.62
C GLU A 184 -27.11 9.74 -20.41
N PRO A 185 -27.17 9.28 -21.67
CA PRO A 185 -28.38 9.38 -22.49
C PRO A 185 -29.29 8.15 -22.33
N GLY A 186 -30.49 8.36 -21.79
CA GLY A 186 -31.53 7.31 -21.74
C GLY A 186 -31.10 6.09 -20.93
N LYS A 187 -30.97 4.92 -21.59
CA LYS A 187 -30.57 3.64 -20.95
C LYS A 187 -29.08 3.30 -21.12
N VAL A 188 -28.29 4.21 -21.67
CA VAL A 188 -26.84 4.01 -21.82
C VAL A 188 -26.17 4.33 -20.49
N GLN A 189 -25.38 3.41 -19.94
CA GLN A 189 -24.81 3.53 -18.60
C GLN A 189 -23.29 3.42 -18.63
N ILE A 190 -22.58 4.41 -18.10
CA ILE A 190 -21.13 4.38 -17.89
C ILE A 190 -20.75 3.31 -16.86
N LEU A 191 -19.67 2.58 -17.12
CA LEU A 191 -19.13 1.57 -16.21
C LEU A 191 -17.80 2.01 -15.62
N ALA A 192 -16.82 2.34 -16.47
CA ALA A 192 -15.49 2.74 -16.03
C ALA A 192 -14.81 3.64 -17.04
N VAL A 193 -13.84 4.43 -16.59
CA VAL A 193 -13.06 5.36 -17.41
C VAL A 193 -11.57 5.24 -17.12
N ASN A 194 -10.76 5.14 -18.17
CA ASN A 194 -9.31 5.32 -18.11
C ASN A 194 -8.95 6.69 -18.67
N VAL A 195 -7.99 7.37 -18.02
CA VAL A 195 -7.53 8.71 -18.39
C VAL A 195 -6.03 8.68 -18.65
N TYR A 196 -5.60 9.06 -19.85
CA TYR A 196 -4.21 9.05 -20.30
C TYR A 196 -3.44 7.73 -20.06
N PRO A 197 -3.98 6.57 -20.48
CA PRO A 197 -3.42 5.27 -20.10
C PRO A 197 -1.97 5.01 -20.56
N PHE A 198 -1.49 5.73 -21.57
CA PHE A 198 -0.16 5.55 -22.16
C PHE A 198 0.80 6.71 -21.85
N LEU A 199 0.48 7.59 -20.90
CA LEU A 199 1.40 8.65 -20.49
C LEU A 199 2.68 8.07 -19.89
N GLY A 200 3.80 8.27 -20.61
CA GLY A 200 5.10 7.71 -20.23
C GLY A 200 5.34 6.28 -20.70
N ALA A 201 4.50 5.69 -21.55
CA ALA A 201 4.72 4.32 -21.99
C ALA A 201 6.09 4.12 -22.68
N THR A 202 6.78 3.02 -22.36
CA THR A 202 8.06 2.62 -22.97
C THR A 202 7.90 1.33 -23.76
N LYS A 203 8.69 1.15 -24.82
CA LYS A 203 8.71 -0.09 -25.60
C LYS A 203 9.81 -1.02 -25.11
N ASP A 204 9.46 -2.27 -24.83
CA ASP A 204 10.39 -3.31 -24.37
C ASP A 204 11.36 -2.77 -23.29
N ALA A 205 12.67 -2.99 -23.48
CA ALA A 205 13.74 -2.38 -22.69
C ALA A 205 14.52 -1.32 -23.49
N GLU A 206 13.87 -0.64 -24.46
CA GLU A 206 14.52 0.40 -25.27
C GLU A 206 14.99 1.59 -24.42
N VAL A 207 14.34 1.80 -23.29
CA VAL A 207 14.71 2.74 -22.24
C VAL A 207 14.93 1.94 -20.96
N SER A 208 16.01 2.22 -20.22
CA SER A 208 16.23 1.67 -18.87
C SER A 208 15.31 2.36 -17.87
N GLY A 209 14.85 1.67 -16.83
CA GLY A 209 14.03 2.27 -15.78
C GLY A 209 12.98 1.31 -15.25
N TYR A 210 11.93 1.86 -14.65
CA TYR A 210 10.91 1.05 -13.97
C TYR A 210 9.58 1.80 -13.84
N MET A 211 8.52 1.03 -13.65
CA MET A 211 7.27 1.51 -13.07
C MET A 211 7.35 1.38 -11.54
N PHE A 212 6.84 2.39 -10.82
CA PHE A 212 6.62 2.33 -9.38
C PHE A 212 5.15 2.00 -9.12
N ILE A 213 4.91 1.00 -8.27
CA ILE A 213 3.59 0.57 -7.80
C ILE A 213 3.48 0.74 -6.28
N PRO A 214 2.31 1.16 -5.75
CA PRO A 214 2.12 1.37 -4.31
C PRO A 214 1.79 0.05 -3.59
N ASP A 215 2.60 -0.99 -3.85
CA ASP A 215 2.44 -2.30 -3.24
C ASP A 215 3.31 -2.42 -1.97
N GLY A 216 2.67 -2.66 -0.83
CA GLY A 216 3.34 -2.74 0.47
C GLY A 216 4.15 -1.48 0.79
N ALA A 217 5.44 -1.64 1.07
CA ALA A 217 6.35 -0.51 1.33
C ALA A 217 6.62 0.34 0.07
N GLY A 218 6.36 -0.23 -1.11
CA GLY A 218 6.69 0.29 -2.43
C GLY A 218 7.36 -0.79 -3.29
N GLY A 219 6.82 -1.04 -4.49
CA GLY A 219 7.35 -2.02 -5.44
C GLY A 219 7.83 -1.38 -6.73
N LEU A 220 8.90 -1.94 -7.32
CA LEU A 220 9.36 -1.57 -8.66
C LEU A 220 9.12 -2.71 -9.65
N ILE A 221 8.70 -2.35 -10.87
CA ILE A 221 8.66 -3.24 -12.02
C ILE A 221 9.64 -2.69 -13.06
N ARG A 222 10.86 -3.22 -13.08
CA ARG A 222 11.91 -2.87 -14.04
C ARG A 222 11.57 -3.29 -15.47
N TYR A 223 11.90 -2.44 -16.44
CA TYR A 223 11.63 -2.67 -17.87
C TYR A 223 12.47 -3.80 -18.47
N GLU A 224 13.63 -4.07 -17.88
CA GLU A 224 14.54 -5.11 -18.33
C GLU A 224 13.84 -6.48 -18.42
N ASP A 225 14.12 -7.20 -19.51
CA ASP A 225 13.66 -8.58 -19.66
C ASP A 225 14.51 -9.49 -18.77
N THR A 226 13.94 -9.89 -17.64
CA THR A 226 14.55 -10.82 -16.70
C THR A 226 14.31 -12.29 -17.09
N GLY A 227 13.50 -12.54 -18.12
CA GLY A 227 12.94 -13.84 -18.49
C GLY A 227 11.65 -14.19 -17.73
N VAL A 228 11.24 -13.36 -16.77
CA VAL A 228 9.99 -13.51 -16.02
C VAL A 228 8.85 -12.90 -16.83
N LYS A 229 7.78 -13.67 -17.03
CA LYS A 229 6.58 -13.23 -17.73
C LYS A 229 5.47 -12.95 -16.73
N MET A 230 4.73 -11.87 -16.98
CA MET A 230 3.44 -11.63 -16.34
C MET A 230 2.37 -12.45 -17.07
N ASP A 231 1.54 -13.17 -16.32
CA ASP A 231 0.31 -13.79 -16.85
C ASP A 231 -0.91 -12.88 -16.69
N THR A 232 -0.87 -11.99 -15.68
CA THR A 232 -1.85 -10.95 -15.40
C THR A 232 -1.12 -9.64 -15.08
N PRO A 233 -1.72 -8.47 -15.39
CA PRO A 233 -1.14 -7.21 -14.96
C PRO A 233 -1.16 -7.10 -13.43
N TYR A 234 -0.32 -6.22 -12.88
CA TYR A 234 -0.55 -5.73 -11.52
C TYR A 234 -1.86 -4.95 -11.52
N SER A 235 -2.74 -5.18 -10.54
CA SER A 235 -4.01 -4.48 -10.40
C SER A 235 -4.32 -4.32 -8.91
N ALA A 236 -4.45 -3.08 -8.46
CA ALA A 236 -4.80 -2.77 -7.09
C ALA A 236 -5.84 -1.66 -7.03
N ALA A 237 -6.99 -1.96 -6.41
CA ALA A 237 -7.96 -0.96 -6.02
C ALA A 237 -7.36 -0.08 -4.92
N ILE A 238 -7.38 1.23 -5.12
CA ILE A 238 -6.92 2.19 -4.12
C ILE A 238 -7.87 2.09 -2.91
N TYR A 239 -7.28 2.02 -1.71
CA TYR A 239 -7.97 1.73 -0.44
C TYR A 239 -8.71 0.39 -0.41
N GLY A 240 -8.29 -0.55 -1.26
CA GLY A 240 -8.74 -1.95 -1.23
C GLY A 240 -10.08 -2.19 -1.92
N THR A 241 -10.35 -3.46 -2.18
CA THR A 241 -11.57 -3.92 -2.86
C THR A 241 -12.82 -3.60 -2.06
N ASP A 242 -13.86 -3.12 -2.75
CA ASP A 242 -15.17 -2.86 -2.14
C ASP A 242 -15.91 -4.16 -1.81
N ILE A 243 -15.80 -4.58 -0.55
CA ILE A 243 -16.49 -5.77 -0.05
C ILE A 243 -18.02 -5.64 -0.04
N GLY A 244 -18.55 -4.42 -0.20
CA GLY A 244 -19.98 -4.18 -0.38
C GLY A 244 -20.52 -4.56 -1.75
N VAL A 245 -19.63 -4.81 -2.71
CA VAL A 245 -20.01 -5.22 -4.07
C VAL A 245 -19.39 -6.56 -4.44
N THR A 246 -18.10 -6.72 -4.19
CA THR A 246 -17.34 -7.92 -4.56
C THR A 246 -16.91 -8.65 -3.29
N PRO A 247 -17.40 -9.87 -3.03
CA PRO A 247 -16.95 -10.62 -1.86
C PRO A 247 -15.46 -10.95 -1.99
N VAL A 248 -14.72 -10.83 -0.89
CA VAL A 248 -13.32 -11.28 -0.81
C VAL A 248 -13.32 -12.80 -0.91
N VAL A 249 -12.61 -13.35 -1.90
CA VAL A 249 -12.33 -14.77 -1.96
C VAL A 249 -10.99 -14.99 -1.28
N VAL A 250 -11.00 -15.50 -0.05
CA VAL A 250 -9.77 -15.94 0.61
C VAL A 250 -9.36 -17.26 -0.03
N ALA A 251 -8.27 -17.23 -0.81
CA ALA A 251 -7.65 -18.45 -1.29
C ALA A 251 -6.83 -19.06 -0.13
N PRO A 252 -7.07 -20.32 0.25
CA PRO A 252 -6.50 -20.91 1.47
C PRO A 252 -4.96 -21.04 1.45
N ASP A 253 -4.34 -21.01 0.27
CA ASP A 253 -2.91 -21.29 0.08
C ASP A 253 -2.12 -20.08 -0.48
N THR A 254 -2.70 -18.88 -0.52
CA THR A 254 -2.02 -17.68 -1.01
C THR A 254 -2.18 -16.53 -0.02
N ASN A 255 -1.07 -15.90 0.36
CA ASN A 255 -1.12 -14.63 1.08
C ASN A 255 -1.88 -13.60 0.23
N ALA A 256 -2.75 -12.83 0.87
CA ALA A 256 -3.36 -11.68 0.21
C ALA A 256 -2.25 -10.68 -0.16
N GLY A 257 -2.34 -10.10 -1.35
CA GLY A 257 -1.48 -8.99 -1.72
C GLY A 257 -1.74 -7.77 -0.83
N TYR A 258 -0.75 -6.90 -0.69
CA TYR A 258 -0.92 -5.63 -0.03
C TYR A 258 -1.94 -4.76 -0.76
N ILE A 259 -2.66 -3.96 0.03
CA ILE A 259 -3.59 -2.96 -0.50
C ILE A 259 -2.79 -1.73 -0.94
N ALA A 260 -3.19 -1.11 -2.05
CA ALA A 260 -2.73 0.23 -2.42
C ALA A 260 -3.31 1.28 -1.44
N SER A 261 -2.60 1.50 -0.33
CA SER A 261 -3.00 2.41 0.76
C SER A 261 -2.76 3.90 0.45
N ILE A 262 -2.00 4.17 -0.62
CA ILE A 262 -1.71 5.50 -1.14
C ILE A 262 -2.11 5.61 -2.61
N PRO A 263 -2.71 6.73 -3.05
CA PRO A 263 -3.24 6.93 -4.40
C PRO A 263 -2.16 7.39 -5.39
N VAL A 264 -0.99 6.74 -5.42
CA VAL A 264 0.14 7.16 -6.25
C VAL A 264 0.74 6.03 -7.07
N PHE A 265 1.27 6.38 -8.24
CA PHE A 265 2.04 5.48 -9.10
C PHE A 265 3.04 6.29 -9.94
N GLY A 266 4.02 5.65 -10.55
CA GLY A 266 5.02 6.40 -11.31
C GLY A 266 5.78 5.63 -12.37
N MET A 267 6.54 6.38 -13.17
CA MET A 267 7.43 5.84 -14.20
C MET A 267 8.76 6.59 -14.19
N VAL A 268 9.86 5.86 -14.32
CA VAL A 268 11.22 6.40 -14.43
C VAL A 268 11.82 5.99 -15.77
N HIS A 269 12.37 6.96 -16.49
CA HIS A 269 12.99 6.81 -17.80
C HIS A 269 14.46 7.23 -17.69
N GLY A 270 15.31 6.24 -17.44
CA GLY A 270 16.68 6.43 -16.98
C GLY A 270 16.68 6.95 -15.55
N ALA A 271 16.99 6.08 -14.58
CA ALA A 271 17.14 6.49 -13.19
C ALA A 271 18.15 7.63 -13.09
N GLY A 272 17.77 8.69 -12.37
CA GLY A 272 18.59 9.91 -12.28
C GLY A 272 18.51 10.83 -13.52
N GLN A 273 17.53 10.63 -14.41
CA GLN A 273 17.34 11.47 -15.61
C GLN A 273 15.93 12.06 -15.68
N ASN A 274 14.90 11.23 -15.84
CA ASN A 274 13.51 11.67 -16.01
C ASN A 274 12.55 10.77 -15.22
N GLY A 275 11.73 11.36 -14.36
CA GLY A 275 10.72 10.66 -13.57
C GLY A 275 9.37 11.32 -13.67
N MET A 276 8.31 10.55 -13.46
CA MET A 276 6.94 11.03 -13.40
C MET A 276 6.24 10.33 -12.24
N LEU A 277 5.62 11.12 -11.37
CA LEU A 277 4.72 10.65 -10.32
C LEU A 277 3.30 11.11 -10.64
N ALA A 278 2.35 10.18 -10.64
CA ALA A 278 0.94 10.48 -10.69
C ALA A 278 0.33 10.39 -9.29
N VAL A 279 -0.49 11.38 -8.93
CA VAL A 279 -1.27 11.43 -7.68
C VAL A 279 -2.75 11.48 -8.04
N VAL A 280 -3.56 10.54 -7.54
CA VAL A 280 -5.03 10.57 -7.68
C VAL A 280 -5.59 11.41 -6.54
N GLU A 281 -5.89 12.68 -6.82
CA GLU A 281 -6.36 13.64 -5.82
C GLU A 281 -7.87 13.50 -5.52
N LYS A 282 -8.66 13.06 -6.51
CA LYS A 282 -10.10 12.86 -6.36
C LYS A 282 -10.57 11.60 -7.07
N GLY A 283 -11.53 10.91 -6.45
CA GLY A 283 -12.07 9.64 -6.94
C GLY A 283 -11.16 8.45 -6.65
N ALA A 284 -10.17 8.62 -5.77
CA ALA A 284 -9.23 7.57 -5.35
C ALA A 284 -9.97 6.35 -4.82
N GLU A 285 -11.04 6.53 -4.04
CA GLU A 285 -11.87 5.45 -3.50
C GLU A 285 -12.55 4.61 -4.59
N TYR A 286 -12.62 5.08 -5.84
CA TYR A 286 -13.12 4.34 -7.00
C TYR A 286 -12.05 4.05 -8.06
N GLY A 287 -10.79 4.35 -7.74
CA GLY A 287 -9.63 4.18 -8.60
C GLY A 287 -8.99 2.80 -8.47
N GLU A 288 -8.51 2.28 -9.60
CA GLU A 288 -7.70 1.07 -9.67
C GLU A 288 -6.42 1.38 -10.44
N ILE A 289 -5.26 1.12 -9.82
CA ILE A 289 -3.96 1.26 -10.47
C ILE A 289 -3.63 -0.05 -11.17
N THR A 290 -3.32 0.02 -12.46
CA THR A 290 -2.96 -1.15 -13.26
C THR A 290 -1.64 -0.93 -13.97
N ALA A 291 -0.70 -1.88 -13.82
CA ALA A 291 0.60 -1.84 -14.47
C ALA A 291 0.80 -3.05 -15.39
N TYR A 292 1.17 -2.78 -16.63
CA TYR A 292 1.46 -3.76 -17.66
C TYR A 292 2.93 -3.70 -18.03
N LYS A 293 3.65 -4.82 -17.91
CA LYS A 293 4.99 -4.97 -18.49
C LYS A 293 4.89 -5.40 -19.96
N ALA A 294 5.87 -4.97 -20.76
CA ALA A 294 6.02 -5.41 -22.14
C ALA A 294 6.04 -6.96 -22.21
N GLY A 295 5.34 -7.52 -23.20
CA GLY A 295 5.21 -8.95 -23.42
C GLY A 295 3.96 -9.61 -22.83
N LEU A 296 3.21 -8.92 -21.95
CA LEU A 296 1.93 -9.42 -21.42
C LEU A 296 0.81 -9.33 -22.47
N SER A 297 0.52 -8.10 -22.92
CA SER A 297 -0.54 -7.83 -23.92
C SER A 297 -0.04 -7.09 -25.16
N THR A 298 1.01 -6.28 -25.00
CA THR A 298 1.66 -5.49 -26.05
C THR A 298 3.15 -5.42 -25.78
N ASP A 299 3.92 -4.86 -26.71
CA ASP A 299 5.38 -4.65 -26.56
C ASP A 299 5.70 -3.42 -25.67
N PHE A 300 4.73 -2.91 -24.90
CA PHE A 300 4.86 -1.68 -24.10
C PHE A 300 4.73 -1.93 -22.60
N ASN A 301 5.57 -1.24 -21.83
CA ASN A 301 5.35 -1.01 -20.40
C ASN A 301 4.50 0.25 -20.22
N TRP A 302 3.46 0.17 -19.41
CA TRP A 302 2.61 1.31 -19.07
C TRP A 302 1.87 1.06 -17.75
N ILE A 303 1.56 2.15 -17.07
CA ILE A 303 0.82 2.15 -15.80
C ILE A 303 -0.17 3.32 -15.80
N THR A 304 -1.37 3.08 -15.28
CA THR A 304 -2.45 4.08 -15.25
C THR A 304 -3.39 3.81 -14.07
N THR A 305 -4.28 4.78 -13.82
CA THR A 305 -5.50 4.56 -13.03
C THR A 305 -6.74 4.48 -13.91
N GLY A 306 -7.61 3.52 -13.61
CA GLY A 306 -8.98 3.43 -14.10
C GLY A 306 -9.98 3.74 -12.99
N PHE A 307 -11.11 4.37 -13.33
CA PHE A 307 -12.12 4.81 -12.36
C PHE A 307 -13.45 4.10 -12.59
N THR A 308 -13.99 3.46 -11.55
CA THR A 308 -15.20 2.63 -11.64
C THR A 308 -16.45 3.38 -11.19
N TYR A 309 -17.32 3.71 -12.15
CA TYR A 309 -18.63 4.31 -11.90
C TYR A 309 -19.70 3.28 -11.55
N ARG A 310 -19.63 2.07 -12.11
CA ARG A 310 -20.56 0.97 -11.79
C ARG A 310 -19.80 -0.36 -11.78
N SER A 311 -19.76 -0.98 -10.63
CA SER A 311 -19.16 -2.28 -10.41
C SER A 311 -20.12 -3.42 -10.82
N VAL A 312 -19.55 -4.54 -11.25
CA VAL A 312 -20.27 -5.79 -11.48
C VAL A 312 -20.42 -6.56 -10.17
N TYR A 313 -21.57 -7.16 -9.93
CA TYR A 313 -21.82 -8.01 -8.77
C TYR A 313 -22.57 -9.28 -9.15
N LYS A 314 -22.40 -10.31 -8.33
CA LYS A 314 -23.07 -11.61 -8.51
C LYS A 314 -24.35 -11.65 -7.68
N GLN A 315 -25.49 -11.76 -8.35
CA GLN A 315 -26.80 -11.96 -7.72
C GLN A 315 -27.15 -13.46 -7.71
N PRO A 316 -27.25 -14.11 -6.54
CA PRO A 316 -27.69 -15.50 -6.45
C PRO A 316 -29.11 -15.67 -7.00
N THR A 317 -29.34 -16.69 -7.81
CA THR A 317 -30.67 -17.01 -8.38
C THR A 317 -31.40 -18.13 -7.62
N SER A 318 -30.77 -18.73 -6.61
CA SER A 318 -31.38 -19.74 -5.73
C SER A 318 -30.89 -19.58 -4.29
N LYS A 319 -31.72 -19.99 -3.32
CA LYS A 319 -31.37 -20.02 -1.89
C LYS A 319 -30.39 -21.15 -1.52
N THR A 320 -30.31 -22.20 -2.34
CA THR A 320 -29.51 -23.42 -2.11
C THR A 320 -28.12 -23.40 -2.79
N GLY A 321 -27.73 -22.28 -3.39
CA GLY A 321 -26.41 -22.08 -3.99
C GLY A 321 -26.24 -22.72 -5.39
N GLY A 322 -25.26 -22.21 -6.14
CA GLY A 322 -24.76 -22.83 -7.38
C GLY A 322 -25.03 -22.08 -8.69
N LYS A 323 -26.01 -21.17 -8.76
CA LYS A 323 -26.23 -20.28 -9.92
C LYS A 323 -26.35 -18.83 -9.47
N ALA A 324 -25.58 -17.97 -10.10
CA ALA A 324 -25.63 -16.52 -9.93
C ALA A 324 -25.59 -15.85 -11.31
N ILE A 325 -26.26 -14.71 -11.43
CA ILE A 325 -26.17 -13.86 -12.61
C ILE A 325 -25.30 -12.64 -12.28
N GLU A 326 -24.55 -12.17 -13.27
CA GLU A 326 -23.80 -10.93 -13.17
C GLU A 326 -24.71 -9.75 -13.50
N LEU A 327 -24.78 -8.79 -12.59
CA LEU A 327 -25.51 -7.55 -12.72
C LEU A 327 -24.56 -6.37 -12.49
N TYR A 328 -24.93 -5.21 -13.00
CA TYR A 328 -24.23 -3.95 -12.71
C TYR A 328 -25.03 -3.14 -11.72
N GLN A 329 -24.35 -2.32 -10.91
CA GLN A 329 -25.01 -1.31 -10.09
C GLN A 329 -25.97 -0.47 -10.94
N ASP A 330 -27.18 -0.23 -10.44
CA ASP A 330 -28.18 0.54 -11.20
C ASP A 330 -27.80 2.03 -11.28
N ALA A 331 -27.61 2.66 -10.12
CA ALA A 331 -27.04 3.99 -9.99
C ALA A 331 -25.51 3.95 -10.12
N ARG A 332 -24.93 4.98 -10.75
CA ARG A 332 -23.48 5.17 -10.72
C ARG A 332 -23.03 5.77 -9.40
N ASN A 333 -21.82 5.42 -8.99
CA ASN A 333 -21.06 6.16 -8.01
C ASN A 333 -20.85 7.61 -8.52
N ARG A 334 -20.95 8.59 -7.61
CA ARG A 334 -20.88 10.03 -7.92
C ARG A 334 -19.59 10.57 -7.34
N PHE A 335 -18.61 10.88 -8.19
CA PHE A 335 -17.31 11.40 -7.77
C PHE A 335 -16.62 12.13 -8.94
N ASP A 336 -15.85 13.16 -8.59
CA ASP A 336 -14.95 13.83 -9.54
C ASP A 336 -13.69 12.96 -9.75
N ILE A 337 -13.16 12.96 -10.97
CA ILE A 337 -11.80 12.46 -11.21
C ILE A 337 -10.84 13.66 -11.13
N GLY A 338 -9.79 13.53 -10.32
CA GLY A 338 -8.69 14.49 -10.21
C GLY A 338 -7.35 13.76 -10.19
N LEU A 339 -6.46 14.10 -11.11
CA LEU A 339 -5.13 13.50 -11.28
C LEU A 339 -4.08 14.60 -11.43
N THR A 340 -2.95 14.46 -10.76
CA THR A 340 -1.80 15.36 -10.93
C THR A 340 -0.57 14.57 -11.34
N TYR A 341 -0.01 14.90 -12.50
CA TYR A 341 1.25 14.35 -13.00
C TYR A 341 2.40 15.32 -12.70
N ARG A 342 3.28 14.91 -11.80
CA ARG A 342 4.45 15.66 -11.31
C ARG A 342 5.69 15.13 -12.00
N PHE A 343 6.52 16.01 -12.55
CA PHE A 343 7.69 15.62 -13.34
C PHE A 343 8.99 15.89 -12.58
N LEU A 344 9.82 14.86 -12.49
CA LEU A 344 11.09 14.84 -11.78
C LEU A 344 12.24 14.81 -12.80
N THR A 345 13.37 15.44 -12.47
CA THR A 345 14.53 15.48 -13.36
C THR A 345 15.83 15.27 -12.60
N GLY A 346 16.86 14.83 -13.34
CA GLY A 346 18.19 14.65 -12.79
C GLY A 346 18.17 13.68 -11.61
N VAL A 347 18.94 13.96 -10.58
CA VAL A 347 19.13 13.05 -9.45
C VAL A 347 17.86 12.73 -8.65
N ASP A 348 16.80 13.53 -8.77
CA ASP A 348 15.51 13.28 -8.12
C ASP A 348 14.56 12.43 -9.01
N ALA A 349 14.97 12.07 -10.23
CA ALA A 349 14.21 11.20 -11.11
C ALA A 349 14.39 9.72 -10.76
N ASP A 350 13.96 9.35 -9.56
CA ASP A 350 13.92 7.99 -9.02
C ASP A 350 12.77 7.83 -8.00
N TYR A 351 12.64 6.65 -7.37
CA TYR A 351 11.60 6.39 -6.37
C TYR A 351 11.77 7.23 -5.09
N VAL A 352 12.99 7.66 -4.75
CA VAL A 352 13.24 8.53 -3.58
C VAL A 352 12.70 9.92 -3.87
N GLY A 353 12.99 10.48 -5.06
CA GLY A 353 12.44 11.77 -5.47
C GLY A 353 10.93 11.73 -5.68
N MET A 354 10.37 10.60 -6.15
CA MET A 354 8.91 10.39 -6.17
C MET A 354 8.31 10.43 -4.75
N ALA A 355 8.89 9.70 -3.80
CA ALA A 355 8.43 9.70 -2.42
C ALA A 355 8.51 11.11 -1.78
N LYS A 356 9.62 11.83 -2.00
CA LYS A 356 9.79 13.22 -1.55
C LYS A 356 8.79 14.18 -2.20
N SER A 357 8.48 13.99 -3.48
CA SER A 357 7.47 14.79 -4.18
C SER A 357 6.08 14.58 -3.59
N TYR A 358 5.72 13.33 -3.24
CA TYR A 358 4.45 13.03 -2.58
C TYR A 358 4.41 13.54 -1.13
N GLN A 359 5.50 13.42 -0.38
CA GLN A 359 5.65 14.04 0.95
C GLN A 359 5.41 15.55 0.88
N ALA A 360 6.04 16.25 -0.08
CA ALA A 360 5.85 17.68 -0.26
C ALA A 360 4.38 18.04 -0.61
N TYR A 361 3.71 17.21 -1.42
CA TYR A 361 2.29 17.35 -1.70
C TYR A 361 1.45 17.23 -0.42
N LEU A 362 1.66 16.18 0.39
CA LEU A 362 0.92 15.97 1.64
C LEU A 362 1.16 17.08 2.67
N VAL A 363 2.39 17.60 2.74
CA VAL A 363 2.71 18.76 3.59
C VAL A 363 1.97 20.01 3.12
N ALA A 364 1.91 20.25 1.81
CA ALA A 364 1.15 21.39 1.25
C ALA A 364 -0.36 21.27 1.54
N GLN A 365 -0.89 20.05 1.53
CA GLN A 365 -2.28 19.75 1.92
C GLN A 365 -2.50 19.74 3.44
N LYS A 366 -1.44 19.91 4.25
CA LYS A 366 -1.46 19.83 5.72
C LYS A 366 -1.85 18.47 6.31
N VAL A 367 -1.84 17.42 5.49
CA VAL A 367 -2.02 16.04 5.95
C VAL A 367 -0.81 15.61 6.79
N LEU A 368 0.40 15.99 6.34
CA LEU A 368 1.63 15.81 7.11
C LEU A 368 2.08 17.14 7.72
N THR A 369 2.09 17.18 9.05
CA THR A 369 2.62 18.28 9.85
C THR A 369 3.87 17.81 10.57
N ARG A 370 4.91 18.65 10.68
CA ARG A 370 6.06 18.31 11.51
C ARG A 370 5.69 18.41 12.99
N ASP A 371 5.75 17.30 13.69
CA ASP A 371 5.70 17.30 15.14
C ASP A 371 6.97 17.91 15.74
N LYS A 372 6.84 18.46 16.95
CA LYS A 372 7.97 19.13 17.64
C LYS A 372 8.98 18.15 18.24
N LYS A 373 8.63 16.86 18.34
CA LYS A 373 9.42 15.81 18.97
C LYS A 373 9.11 14.47 18.29
N SER A 374 10.13 13.69 17.96
CA SER A 374 9.92 12.27 17.61
C SER A 374 9.39 11.50 18.82
N GLY A 375 8.44 10.62 18.56
CA GLY A 375 7.90 9.68 19.51
C GLY A 375 8.83 8.49 19.76
N PRO A 376 8.33 7.47 20.48
CA PRO A 376 9.17 6.39 20.99
C PRO A 376 9.87 5.56 19.92
N VAL A 377 11.11 5.15 20.18
CA VAL A 377 11.90 4.36 19.21
C VAL A 377 11.53 2.88 19.11
N MET A 378 10.55 2.39 19.88
CA MET A 378 10.11 0.99 19.84
C MET A 378 8.66 0.82 20.32
N ARG A 379 7.89 -0.02 19.63
CA ARG A 379 6.56 -0.46 20.07
C ARG A 379 6.64 -1.80 20.79
N LEU A 380 6.00 -1.90 21.94
CA LEU A 380 5.70 -3.16 22.60
C LEU A 380 4.19 -3.34 22.67
N GLU A 381 3.69 -4.41 22.08
CA GLU A 381 2.27 -4.72 22.06
C GLU A 381 2.00 -5.96 22.91
N PHE A 382 1.15 -5.83 23.92
CA PHE A 382 0.85 -6.88 24.88
C PHE A 382 -0.57 -7.40 24.70
N LEU A 383 -0.71 -8.73 24.62
CA LEU A 383 -2.00 -9.39 24.73
C LEU A 383 -2.38 -9.53 26.20
N GLY A 384 -3.45 -8.83 26.60
CA GLY A 384 -4.04 -8.92 27.92
C GLY A 384 -4.73 -10.25 28.14
N GLY A 385 -5.86 -10.46 27.46
CA GLY A 385 -6.61 -11.70 27.52
C GLY A 385 -7.23 -12.10 26.19
N GLU A 386 -7.46 -13.40 26.04
CA GLU A 386 -8.08 -13.98 24.85
C GLU A 386 -9.29 -14.85 25.22
N THR A 387 -10.30 -14.82 24.37
CA THR A 387 -11.49 -15.66 24.47
C THR A 387 -11.12 -17.12 24.27
N LYS A 388 -11.56 -17.97 25.19
CA LYS A 388 -11.47 -19.42 25.09
C LYS A 388 -12.89 -20.00 25.06
N PRO A 389 -13.31 -20.53 23.90
CA PRO A 389 -14.59 -21.19 23.75
C PRO A 389 -14.75 -22.34 24.75
N GLY A 390 -15.89 -22.39 25.44
CA GLY A 390 -16.23 -23.44 26.39
C GLY A 390 -17.50 -24.21 26.01
N ILE A 391 -17.71 -25.37 26.62
CA ILE A 391 -18.91 -26.21 26.34
C ILE A 391 -20.20 -25.53 26.81
N PHE A 392 -20.14 -24.79 27.93
CA PHE A 392 -21.30 -24.15 28.56
C PHE A 392 -21.23 -22.62 28.60
N ARG A 393 -20.01 -22.07 28.66
CA ARG A 393 -19.74 -20.64 28.63
C ARG A 393 -18.30 -20.43 28.24
N ASP A 394 -18.05 -19.32 27.57
CA ASP A 394 -16.71 -18.88 27.25
C ASP A 394 -15.99 -18.36 28.48
N SER A 395 -14.66 -18.37 28.42
CA SER A 395 -13.79 -17.92 29.49
C SER A 395 -12.62 -17.14 28.93
N VAL A 396 -12.06 -16.24 29.72
CA VAL A 396 -10.85 -15.50 29.33
C VAL A 396 -9.60 -16.29 29.71
N VAL A 397 -8.67 -16.47 28.78
CA VAL A 397 -7.29 -16.88 29.09
C VAL A 397 -6.50 -15.59 29.31
N VAL A 398 -6.07 -15.37 30.56
CA VAL A 398 -5.26 -14.21 30.92
C VAL A 398 -3.83 -14.48 30.49
N MET A 399 -3.29 -13.64 29.63
CA MET A 399 -1.93 -13.73 29.10
C MET A 399 -1.00 -12.68 29.69
N THR A 400 -1.52 -11.48 29.97
CA THR A 400 -0.78 -10.38 30.60
C THR A 400 -1.74 -9.60 31.49
N PRO A 401 -1.75 -9.79 32.82
CA PRO A 401 -2.44 -8.88 33.73
C PRO A 401 -1.95 -7.44 33.54
N ILE A 402 -2.82 -6.44 33.71
CA ILE A 402 -2.47 -5.03 33.43
C ILE A 402 -1.28 -4.54 34.28
N ALA A 403 -1.22 -4.96 35.55
CA ALA A 403 -0.14 -4.60 36.46
C ALA A 403 1.23 -5.19 36.05
N ASP A 404 1.26 -6.19 35.17
CA ASP A 404 2.52 -6.72 34.63
C ASP A 404 3.15 -5.80 33.60
N LEU A 405 2.39 -4.91 32.95
CA LEU A 405 2.95 -3.92 32.03
C LEU A 405 4.00 -3.07 32.72
N GLU A 406 3.70 -2.53 33.93
CA GLU A 406 4.66 -1.75 34.71
C GLU A 406 5.91 -2.59 35.06
N LYS A 407 5.73 -3.86 35.41
CA LYS A 407 6.85 -4.76 35.76
C LYS A 407 7.77 -4.97 34.56
N HIS A 408 7.21 -5.23 33.38
CA HIS A 408 7.95 -5.46 32.14
C HIS A 408 8.71 -4.21 31.70
N VAL A 409 8.05 -3.05 31.64
CA VAL A 409 8.73 -1.79 31.26
C VAL A 409 9.77 -1.38 32.30
N THR A 410 9.55 -1.64 33.59
CA THR A 410 10.56 -1.39 34.62
C THR A 410 11.76 -2.34 34.49
N ALA A 411 11.51 -3.60 34.12
CA ALA A 411 12.58 -4.57 33.89
C ALA A 411 13.43 -4.25 32.65
N LEU A 412 12.82 -3.61 31.65
CA LEU A 412 13.48 -3.06 30.46
C LEU A 412 14.24 -1.76 30.75
N GLY A 413 13.66 -0.84 31.53
CA GLY A 413 14.34 0.40 31.93
C GLY A 413 15.63 0.15 32.71
N LYS A 414 15.70 -0.93 33.50
CA LYS A 414 16.93 -1.36 34.21
C LYS A 414 18.09 -1.73 33.29
N VAL A 415 17.81 -2.06 32.03
CA VAL A 415 18.81 -2.37 30.99
C VAL A 415 18.90 -1.27 29.92
N GLY A 416 18.34 -0.08 30.22
CA GLY A 416 18.45 1.10 29.34
C GLY A 416 17.44 1.13 28.19
N VAL A 417 16.36 0.36 28.27
CA VAL A 417 15.24 0.40 27.32
C VAL A 417 14.10 1.21 27.93
N ASP A 418 14.01 2.50 27.60
CA ASP A 418 13.18 3.49 28.30
C ASP A 418 12.30 4.37 27.41
N ASP A 419 12.38 4.19 26.09
CA ASP A 419 11.61 4.99 25.12
C ASP A 419 10.68 4.09 24.31
N LEU A 420 9.48 3.86 24.86
CA LEU A 420 8.56 2.82 24.44
C LEU A 420 7.14 3.36 24.19
N LEU A 421 6.57 2.97 23.06
CA LEU A 421 5.13 3.03 22.81
C LEU A 421 4.54 1.69 23.23
N VAL A 422 3.59 1.68 24.16
CA VAL A 422 2.95 0.46 24.64
C VAL A 422 1.55 0.36 24.08
N VAL A 423 1.22 -0.77 23.46
CA VAL A 423 -0.16 -1.09 23.07
C VAL A 423 -0.66 -2.25 23.92
N TYR A 424 -1.88 -2.14 24.43
CA TYR A 424 -2.55 -3.20 25.17
C TYR A 424 -3.80 -3.64 24.42
N GLN A 425 -3.81 -4.89 23.97
CA GLN A 425 -4.91 -5.51 23.23
C GLN A 425 -5.59 -6.62 24.04
N GLY A 426 -6.83 -6.95 23.70
CA GLY A 426 -7.62 -7.92 24.48
C GLY A 426 -7.92 -7.47 25.90
N TRP A 427 -8.00 -6.15 26.13
CA TRP A 427 -8.34 -5.54 27.42
C TRP A 427 -9.85 -5.50 27.69
N ASN A 428 -10.64 -5.54 26.62
CA ASN A 428 -12.08 -5.48 26.64
C ASN A 428 -12.67 -6.69 27.35
N HIS A 429 -13.91 -6.56 27.80
CA HIS A 429 -14.64 -7.68 28.40
C HIS A 429 -14.56 -8.91 27.49
N GLY A 430 -14.32 -10.09 28.07
CA GLY A 430 -14.23 -11.34 27.30
C GLY A 430 -12.91 -11.59 26.57
N GLY A 431 -12.02 -10.60 26.44
CA GLY A 431 -10.74 -10.73 25.72
C GLY A 431 -10.84 -10.39 24.23
N LEU A 432 -9.71 -10.50 23.53
CA LEU A 432 -9.50 -9.97 22.17
C LEU A 432 -10.61 -10.35 21.16
N SER A 433 -10.99 -11.63 21.09
CA SER A 433 -11.94 -12.13 20.10
C SER A 433 -13.39 -12.29 20.59
N ALA A 434 -13.81 -11.55 21.63
CA ALA A 434 -15.18 -11.66 22.16
C ALA A 434 -16.06 -10.45 21.86
N SER A 435 -15.75 -9.29 22.45
CA SER A 435 -16.81 -8.31 22.73
C SER A 435 -16.86 -7.12 21.79
N TRP A 436 -16.12 -7.08 20.68
CA TRP A 436 -16.35 -6.01 19.69
C TRP A 436 -17.77 -6.09 19.10
N PRO A 437 -18.48 -4.95 18.99
CA PRO A 437 -18.03 -3.58 19.29
C PRO A 437 -18.24 -3.12 20.76
N ASN A 438 -18.92 -3.90 21.60
CA ASN A 438 -19.21 -3.62 23.02
C ASN A 438 -18.00 -3.90 23.94
N LYS A 439 -17.04 -2.96 23.99
CA LYS A 439 -15.73 -3.16 24.64
C LYS A 439 -15.77 -3.17 26.17
N PHE A 440 -16.60 -2.31 26.74
CA PHE A 440 -16.68 -2.10 28.20
C PHE A 440 -17.61 -3.09 28.90
N PRO A 441 -17.39 -3.36 30.20
CA PRO A 441 -16.32 -2.82 31.07
C PRO A 441 -14.95 -3.45 30.80
N PHE A 442 -13.90 -2.92 31.43
CA PHE A 442 -12.58 -3.55 31.46
C PHE A 442 -12.66 -5.00 32.02
N GLU A 443 -11.89 -5.92 31.43
CA GLU A 443 -11.94 -7.32 31.85
C GLU A 443 -11.36 -7.52 33.26
N LYS A 444 -12.25 -7.83 34.21
CA LYS A 444 -11.92 -7.97 35.63
C LYS A 444 -10.87 -9.04 35.93
N ARG A 445 -10.68 -10.02 35.04
CA ARG A 445 -9.62 -11.02 35.18
C ARG A 445 -8.22 -10.50 34.85
N LEU A 446 -8.11 -9.37 34.15
CA LEU A 446 -6.84 -8.71 33.84
C LEU A 446 -6.39 -7.76 34.96
N GLY A 447 -7.32 -7.29 35.78
CA GLY A 447 -7.06 -6.42 36.91
C GLY A 447 -8.31 -5.66 37.36
N SER A 448 -8.17 -4.98 38.50
CA SER A 448 -9.14 -4.02 39.04
C SER A 448 -9.00 -2.64 38.40
N ASP A 449 -10.04 -1.81 38.52
CA ASP A 449 -10.03 -0.41 38.04
C ASP A 449 -8.88 0.40 38.66
N ALA A 450 -8.51 0.08 39.91
CA ALA A 450 -7.37 0.69 40.59
C ALA A 450 -6.03 0.28 39.94
N GLU A 451 -5.83 -1.00 39.63
CA GLU A 451 -4.62 -1.47 38.94
C GLU A 451 -4.51 -0.91 37.52
N LEU A 452 -5.64 -0.72 36.82
CA LEU A 452 -5.68 -0.05 35.53
C LEU A 452 -5.22 1.42 35.66
N ALA A 453 -5.82 2.18 36.58
CA ALA A 453 -5.48 3.58 36.80
C ALA A 453 -4.01 3.75 37.25
N ASP A 454 -3.54 2.90 38.16
CA ASP A 454 -2.16 2.90 38.65
C ASP A 454 -1.17 2.61 37.52
N THR A 455 -1.48 1.64 36.64
CA THR A 455 -0.62 1.28 35.50
C THR A 455 -0.55 2.44 34.49
N ILE A 456 -1.69 3.05 34.13
CA ILE A 456 -1.73 4.21 33.24
C ILE A 456 -0.88 5.35 33.83
N ALA A 457 -1.05 5.65 35.12
CA ALA A 457 -0.30 6.70 35.79
C ALA A 457 1.21 6.38 35.88
N ALA A 458 1.57 5.11 36.09
CA ALA A 458 2.95 4.67 36.20
C ALA A 458 3.70 4.77 34.86
N LEU A 459 3.07 4.40 33.75
CA LEU A 459 3.63 4.54 32.40
C LEU A 459 3.67 6.02 31.98
N GLY A 460 2.62 6.79 32.27
CA GLY A 460 2.57 8.23 32.01
C GLY A 460 3.68 9.02 32.72
N LYS A 461 4.03 8.67 33.97
CA LYS A 461 5.17 9.27 34.69
C LYS A 461 6.53 9.00 34.05
N ARG A 462 6.62 8.01 33.16
CA ARG A 462 7.82 7.62 32.41
C ARG A 462 7.79 8.12 30.97
N ASP A 463 6.83 8.97 30.61
CA ASP A 463 6.59 9.43 29.24
C ASP A 463 6.39 8.28 28.22
N MET A 464 5.86 7.14 28.69
CA MET A 464 5.53 5.98 27.85
C MET A 464 4.02 5.96 27.57
N PRO A 465 3.56 6.35 26.37
CA PRO A 465 2.13 6.33 26.08
C PRO A 465 1.60 4.89 26.03
N LEU A 466 0.51 4.65 26.76
CA LEU A 466 -0.22 3.38 26.78
C LEU A 466 -1.48 3.50 25.92
N TYR A 467 -1.44 2.88 24.75
CA TYR A 467 -2.55 2.80 23.81
C TYR A 467 -3.43 1.58 24.08
N PHE A 468 -4.74 1.77 24.08
CA PHE A 468 -5.72 0.68 24.19
C PHE A 468 -6.28 0.36 22.80
N GLN A 469 -6.18 -0.90 22.39
CA GLN A 469 -6.63 -1.32 21.05
C GLN A 469 -8.14 -1.22 20.92
N THR A 470 -8.63 -0.71 19.80
CA THR A 470 -10.06 -0.51 19.56
C THR A 470 -10.43 -0.69 18.08
N ASP A 471 -11.68 -1.08 17.84
CA ASP A 471 -12.27 -1.13 16.51
C ASP A 471 -13.75 -0.75 16.57
N TYR A 472 -14.22 -0.10 15.51
CA TYR A 472 -15.60 0.32 15.29
C TYR A 472 -16.18 -0.20 13.97
N THR A 473 -15.37 -0.90 13.16
CA THR A 473 -15.84 -1.48 11.88
C THR A 473 -16.25 -2.93 12.00
N THR A 474 -15.78 -3.65 13.02
CA THR A 474 -15.97 -5.09 13.17
C THR A 474 -16.83 -5.42 14.39
N ALA A 475 -17.72 -6.39 14.23
CA ALA A 475 -18.45 -7.07 15.30
C ALA A 475 -18.18 -8.56 15.24
N TYR A 476 -18.05 -9.24 16.38
CA TYR A 476 -18.00 -10.70 16.40
C TYR A 476 -19.40 -11.30 16.21
N GLU A 477 -19.52 -12.63 16.04
CA GLU A 477 -20.81 -13.31 15.81
C GLU A 477 -21.75 -13.33 17.03
N GLU A 478 -21.25 -13.03 18.25
CA GLU A 478 -22.03 -13.06 19.49
C GLU A 478 -22.10 -11.73 20.31
N PRO A 479 -22.08 -10.51 19.73
CA PRO A 479 -22.06 -9.30 20.55
C PRO A 479 -23.48 -9.12 21.13
N LYS A 480 -23.63 -9.42 22.42
CA LYS A 480 -24.89 -9.21 23.13
C LYS A 480 -25.32 -7.76 22.99
N GLY A 481 -26.53 -7.52 22.47
CA GLY A 481 -27.10 -6.19 22.34
C GLY A 481 -26.89 -5.50 20.99
N ILE A 482 -26.25 -6.15 20.02
CA ILE A 482 -26.19 -5.65 18.64
C ILE A 482 -27.27 -6.36 17.80
N ASP A 483 -28.18 -5.57 17.23
CA ASP A 483 -29.21 -6.06 16.32
C ASP A 483 -28.61 -6.35 14.93
N ALA A 484 -29.12 -7.38 14.24
CA ALA A 484 -28.65 -7.76 12.91
C ALA A 484 -28.81 -6.65 11.85
N SER A 485 -29.63 -5.63 12.11
CA SER A 485 -29.76 -4.42 11.29
C SER A 485 -28.51 -3.53 11.31
N ALA A 486 -27.67 -3.62 12.34
CA ALA A 486 -26.41 -2.89 12.45
C ALA A 486 -25.31 -3.42 11.51
N PHE A 487 -25.46 -4.65 11.02
CA PHE A 487 -24.48 -5.26 10.12
C PHE A 487 -24.64 -4.78 8.68
N ALA A 488 -23.54 -4.40 8.07
CA ALA A 488 -23.46 -3.97 6.69
C ALA A 488 -23.82 -5.10 5.73
N LYS A 489 -24.57 -4.76 4.68
CA LYS A 489 -24.98 -5.69 3.62
C LYS A 489 -24.38 -5.34 2.29
N GLN A 490 -23.98 -6.37 1.56
CA GLN A 490 -23.58 -6.31 0.18
C GLN A 490 -24.78 -5.92 -0.71
N ILE A 491 -24.48 -5.45 -1.91
CA ILE A 491 -25.46 -5.10 -2.93
C ILE A 491 -26.41 -6.27 -3.29
N ASN A 492 -25.94 -7.51 -3.16
CA ASN A 492 -26.73 -8.73 -3.39
C ASN A 492 -27.55 -9.16 -2.16
N THR A 493 -27.64 -8.29 -1.15
CA THR A 493 -28.33 -8.41 0.15
C THR A 493 -27.73 -9.38 1.17
N LYS A 494 -26.58 -10.00 0.88
CA LYS A 494 -25.85 -10.79 1.87
C LYS A 494 -25.22 -9.90 2.93
N THR A 495 -25.21 -10.35 4.17
CA THR A 495 -24.45 -9.71 5.25
C THR A 495 -22.95 -9.80 4.92
N MET A 496 -22.21 -8.73 5.21
CA MET A 496 -20.77 -8.71 5.11
C MET A 496 -20.17 -9.42 6.31
N GLU A 497 -19.73 -10.66 6.09
CA GLU A 497 -19.07 -11.47 7.11
C GLU A 497 -17.73 -12.00 6.60
N ARG A 498 -16.80 -12.26 7.52
CA ARG A 498 -15.48 -12.83 7.25
C ARG A 498 -15.11 -13.82 8.34
N ASP A 499 -14.42 -14.88 7.96
CA ASP A 499 -13.76 -15.78 8.90
C ASP A 499 -12.35 -15.24 9.18
N VAL A 500 -12.07 -14.91 10.43
CA VAL A 500 -10.76 -14.48 10.92
C VAL A 500 -10.29 -15.52 11.93
N ASN A 501 -9.37 -16.38 11.51
CA ASN A 501 -8.76 -17.44 12.33
C ASN A 501 -9.77 -18.40 13.02
N GLY A 502 -10.88 -18.69 12.34
CA GLY A 502 -11.96 -19.55 12.83
C GLY A 502 -13.02 -18.79 13.64
N VAL A 503 -12.99 -17.46 13.64
CA VAL A 503 -14.01 -16.59 14.25
C VAL A 503 -14.74 -15.82 13.17
N VAL A 504 -16.06 -15.95 13.11
CA VAL A 504 -16.87 -15.16 12.18
C VAL A 504 -17.00 -13.74 12.73
N THR A 505 -16.76 -12.78 11.84
CA THR A 505 -16.85 -11.36 12.10
C THR A 505 -17.78 -10.70 11.08
N TYR A 506 -18.45 -9.64 11.48
CA TYR A 506 -19.37 -8.85 10.69
C TYR A 506 -18.87 -7.42 10.55
N SER A 507 -19.01 -6.84 9.36
CA SER A 507 -18.76 -5.41 9.17
C SER A 507 -19.96 -4.60 9.65
N LEU A 508 -19.72 -3.51 10.37
CA LEU A 508 -20.73 -2.59 10.88
C LEU A 508 -21.11 -1.53 9.85
N LEU A 509 -22.30 -0.95 9.99
CA LEU A 509 -22.69 0.25 9.25
C LEU A 509 -21.81 1.45 9.65
N PRO A 510 -21.35 2.29 8.70
CA PRO A 510 -20.43 3.40 8.98
C PRO A 510 -20.94 4.43 10.01
N ASP A 511 -22.20 4.83 9.94
CA ASP A 511 -22.80 5.73 10.94
C ASP A 511 -22.99 5.05 12.30
N GLY A 512 -23.32 3.75 12.30
CA GLY A 512 -23.36 2.94 13.52
C GLY A 512 -21.98 2.89 14.20
N ALA A 513 -20.90 2.80 13.42
CA ALA A 513 -19.54 2.90 13.91
C ALA A 513 -19.27 4.26 14.59
N LEU A 514 -19.73 5.36 13.98
CA LEU A 514 -19.62 6.70 14.55
C LEU A 514 -20.41 6.86 15.86
N GLU A 515 -21.64 6.39 15.91
CA GLU A 515 -22.45 6.46 17.13
C GLU A 515 -21.87 5.62 18.27
N LEU A 516 -21.33 4.44 17.96
CA LEU A 516 -20.59 3.62 18.93
C LEU A 516 -19.33 4.33 19.43
N ALA A 517 -18.57 4.98 18.53
CA ALA A 517 -17.38 5.73 18.91
C ALA A 517 -17.73 6.87 19.87
N LYS A 518 -18.80 7.63 19.60
CA LYS A 518 -19.28 8.70 20.48
C LYS A 518 -19.74 8.17 21.85
N ALA A 519 -20.44 7.04 21.88
CA ALA A 519 -20.92 6.44 23.12
C ALA A 519 -19.78 5.96 24.03
N ASP A 520 -18.70 5.42 23.45
CA ASP A 520 -17.55 4.94 24.20
C ASP A 520 -16.65 6.09 24.74
N LEU A 521 -16.81 7.34 24.28
CA LEU A 521 -15.96 8.46 24.72
C LEU A 521 -16.03 8.70 26.23
N GLU A 522 -17.23 8.60 26.83
CA GLU A 522 -17.41 8.77 28.27
C GLU A 522 -16.71 7.65 29.06
N GLU A 523 -16.78 6.42 28.55
CA GLU A 523 -16.12 5.26 29.17
C GLU A 523 -14.59 5.37 29.07
N TYR A 524 -14.04 5.77 27.92
CA TYR A 524 -12.60 6.03 27.80
C TYR A 524 -12.13 7.12 28.74
N ALA A 525 -12.89 8.23 28.82
CA ALA A 525 -12.58 9.33 29.73
C ALA A 525 -12.64 8.88 31.20
N GLY A 526 -13.69 8.15 31.58
CA GLY A 526 -13.88 7.61 32.93
C GLY A 526 -12.77 6.64 33.36
N ASN A 527 -12.23 5.86 32.42
CA ASN A 527 -11.14 4.91 32.66
C ASN A 527 -9.73 5.49 32.40
N SER A 528 -9.63 6.81 32.12
CA SER A 528 -8.36 7.48 31.76
C SER A 528 -7.63 6.87 30.55
N MET A 529 -8.36 6.17 29.68
CA MET A 529 -7.86 5.56 28.44
C MET A 529 -7.79 6.59 27.32
N THR A 530 -6.74 7.40 27.34
CA THR A 530 -6.64 8.61 26.51
C THR A 530 -5.96 8.41 25.17
N HIS A 531 -5.25 7.30 24.99
CA HIS A 531 -4.54 6.93 23.76
C HIS A 531 -5.17 5.65 23.23
N LEU A 532 -5.57 5.65 21.96
CA LEU A 532 -6.29 4.53 21.34
C LEU A 532 -5.56 4.05 20.09
N ALA A 533 -5.38 2.73 19.98
CA ALA A 533 -4.80 2.09 18.81
C ALA A 533 -5.93 1.52 17.94
N VAL A 534 -6.24 2.17 16.82
CA VAL A 534 -7.43 1.88 16.01
C VAL A 534 -7.07 0.94 14.87
N VAL A 535 -7.76 -0.20 14.79
CA VAL A 535 -7.43 -1.29 13.86
C VAL A 535 -7.95 -1.01 12.45
N ASN A 536 -9.26 -1.17 12.22
CA ASN A 536 -9.79 -1.27 10.86
C ASN A 536 -10.42 0.03 10.34
N SER A 537 -10.87 0.96 11.20
CA SER A 537 -11.49 2.23 10.77
C SER A 537 -10.57 3.09 9.88
N ALA A 538 -9.26 2.91 9.98
CA ALA A 538 -8.28 3.64 9.18
C ALA A 538 -7.84 2.91 7.89
N SER A 539 -8.09 1.61 7.78
CA SER A 539 -7.52 0.74 6.74
C SER A 539 -8.59 0.07 5.86
N MET A 540 -9.80 -0.15 6.39
CA MET A 540 -10.91 -0.78 5.67
C MET A 540 -11.89 0.26 5.12
N LEU A 541 -12.08 0.27 3.81
CA LEU A 541 -13.10 1.06 3.13
C LEU A 541 -14.06 0.16 2.34
N TYR A 542 -15.37 0.37 2.51
CA TYR A 542 -16.42 -0.41 1.86
C TYR A 542 -17.71 0.41 1.68
N SER A 543 -18.51 0.10 0.66
CA SER A 543 -19.88 0.61 0.53
C SER A 543 -20.88 -0.27 1.28
N THR A 544 -22.07 0.21 1.58
CA THR A 544 -23.14 -0.58 2.22
C THR A 544 -24.48 -0.43 1.49
N HIS A 545 -25.28 -1.48 1.46
CA HIS A 545 -26.52 -1.57 0.67
C HIS A 545 -27.74 -2.00 1.48
N ASN A 546 -27.79 -1.64 2.77
CA ASN A 546 -28.93 -1.96 3.63
C ASN A 546 -30.20 -1.24 3.13
N SER A 547 -31.37 -1.79 3.49
CA SER A 547 -32.65 -1.20 3.08
C SER A 547 -32.90 0.09 3.84
N GLY A 548 -33.04 1.21 3.14
CA GLY A 548 -33.24 2.54 3.73
C GLY A 548 -31.97 3.17 4.33
N HIS A 549 -30.83 2.49 4.23
CA HIS A 549 -29.60 2.87 4.93
C HIS A 549 -28.39 2.44 4.08
N ARG A 550 -27.96 3.30 3.16
CA ARG A 550 -26.93 2.98 2.16
C ARG A 550 -25.83 4.02 2.22
N PHE A 551 -24.59 3.55 2.12
CA PHE A 551 -23.42 4.40 2.04
C PHE A 551 -22.60 4.00 0.82
N SER A 552 -22.28 4.99 -0.01
CA SER A 552 -21.21 4.89 -1.00
C SER A 552 -19.84 4.75 -0.31
N ARG A 553 -18.77 4.49 -1.08
CA ARG A 553 -17.42 4.48 -0.51
C ARG A 553 -17.02 5.86 -0.04
N THR A 554 -17.40 6.92 -0.77
CA THR A 554 -17.15 8.31 -0.38
C THR A 554 -17.82 8.62 0.96
N GLU A 555 -19.12 8.34 1.12
CA GLU A 555 -19.84 8.57 2.38
C GLU A 555 -19.27 7.70 3.52
N SER A 556 -18.87 6.45 3.24
CA SER A 556 -18.25 5.60 4.26
C SER A 556 -16.88 6.11 4.69
N MET A 557 -16.09 6.67 3.76
CA MET A 557 -14.80 7.30 4.07
C MET A 557 -14.99 8.51 4.99
N GLU A 558 -15.99 9.36 4.71
CA GLU A 558 -16.34 10.52 5.54
C GLU A 558 -16.73 10.10 6.98
N GLU A 559 -17.56 9.06 7.12
CA GLU A 559 -17.95 8.51 8.43
C GLU A 559 -16.75 7.92 9.18
N MET A 560 -15.85 7.20 8.50
CA MET A 560 -14.63 6.66 9.12
C MET A 560 -13.66 7.77 9.55
N GLN A 561 -13.51 8.83 8.77
CA GLN A 561 -12.75 10.01 9.17
C GLN A 561 -13.41 10.70 10.39
N ALA A 562 -14.74 10.78 10.43
CA ALA A 562 -15.46 11.30 11.59
C ALA A 562 -15.24 10.44 12.85
N VAL A 563 -15.22 9.10 12.73
CA VAL A 563 -14.85 8.19 13.83
C VAL A 563 -13.46 8.55 14.36
N LEU A 564 -12.46 8.63 13.48
CA LEU A 564 -11.08 8.95 13.87
C LEU A 564 -10.96 10.32 14.52
N GLU A 565 -11.72 11.31 14.04
CA GLU A 565 -11.77 12.63 14.63
C GLU A 565 -12.38 12.62 16.04
N GLN A 566 -13.43 11.83 16.28
CA GLN A 566 -14.00 11.69 17.64
C GLN A 566 -13.01 11.02 18.61
N LEU A 567 -12.25 10.03 18.13
CA LEU A 567 -11.31 9.28 18.97
C LEU A 567 -10.01 10.06 19.26
N ARG A 568 -9.68 11.06 18.45
CA ARG A 568 -8.56 11.97 18.68
C ARG A 568 -8.88 12.90 19.86
N LYS A 569 -8.22 12.70 21.00
CA LYS A 569 -8.46 13.52 22.20
C LYS A 569 -7.89 14.94 22.06
N SER A 570 -6.71 15.07 21.48
CA SER A 570 -6.01 16.34 21.23
C SER A 570 -4.89 16.15 20.21
N GLU A 571 -4.27 17.23 19.75
CA GLU A 571 -3.06 17.15 18.90
C GLU A 571 -1.93 16.35 19.57
N ASP A 572 -1.74 16.49 20.88
CA ASP A 572 -0.73 15.73 21.65
C ASP A 572 -1.18 14.29 22.02
N ALA A 573 -2.41 13.90 21.67
CA ALA A 573 -2.99 12.60 21.99
C ALA A 573 -3.80 12.06 20.80
N LYS A 574 -3.15 12.03 19.64
CA LYS A 574 -3.66 11.37 18.43
C LYS A 574 -3.67 9.86 18.59
N THR A 575 -4.52 9.21 17.79
CA THR A 575 -4.64 7.75 17.76
C THR A 575 -3.43 7.13 17.05
N ALA A 576 -3.06 5.92 17.45
CA ALA A 576 -2.14 5.10 16.67
C ALA A 576 -2.98 4.25 15.70
N LEU A 577 -2.64 4.21 14.42
CA LEU A 577 -3.47 3.56 13.41
C LEU A 577 -2.73 2.36 12.82
N TYR A 578 -3.40 1.22 12.73
CA TYR A 578 -2.84 0.05 12.03
C TYR A 578 -3.05 0.20 10.52
N GLN A 579 -1.96 0.19 9.77
CA GLN A 579 -1.95 0.22 8.31
C GLN A 579 -2.91 1.25 7.67
N PRO A 580 -2.93 2.51 8.13
CA PRO A 580 -3.89 3.49 7.66
C PRO A 580 -3.71 3.81 6.16
N ASN A 581 -4.83 3.93 5.46
CA ASN A 581 -4.89 4.61 4.16
C ASN A 581 -4.53 6.10 4.34
N ASP A 582 -4.02 6.76 3.31
CA ASP A 582 -3.54 8.15 3.42
C ASP A 582 -4.61 9.16 3.84
N TYR A 583 -5.88 8.92 3.51
CA TYR A 583 -7.01 9.76 3.97
C TYR A 583 -7.17 9.79 5.50
N ALA A 584 -6.54 8.86 6.22
CA ALA A 584 -6.59 8.77 7.67
C ALA A 584 -5.34 9.34 8.37
N TRP A 585 -4.29 9.73 7.63
CA TRP A 585 -3.00 10.12 8.20
C TRP A 585 -3.06 11.40 9.03
N GLU A 586 -3.97 12.33 8.75
CA GLU A 586 -4.16 13.56 9.55
C GLU A 586 -4.51 13.25 11.02
N TYR A 587 -5.21 12.14 11.25
CA TYR A 587 -5.67 11.69 12.57
C TYR A 587 -4.64 10.81 13.30
N ALA A 588 -3.57 10.39 12.61
CA ALA A 588 -2.58 9.47 13.16
C ALA A 588 -1.48 10.21 13.93
N GLY A 589 -1.20 9.76 15.15
CA GLY A 589 0.02 10.07 15.89
C GLY A 589 1.13 9.06 15.63
N ALA A 590 0.78 7.84 15.20
CA ALA A 590 1.73 6.80 14.83
C ALA A 590 1.12 5.86 13.79
N TYR A 591 1.95 5.41 12.85
CA TYR A 591 1.63 4.33 11.91
C TYR A 591 2.09 2.99 12.49
N LEU A 592 1.16 2.07 12.74
CA LEU A 592 1.45 0.72 13.23
C LEU A 592 1.42 -0.30 12.09
N ASP A 593 2.24 -1.34 12.19
CA ASP A 593 2.37 -2.44 11.23
C ASP A 593 2.70 -1.97 9.80
N MET A 594 3.58 -0.97 9.65
CA MET A 594 4.04 -0.49 8.35
C MET A 594 4.62 -1.65 7.52
N PRO A 595 4.10 -1.91 6.31
CA PRO A 595 4.69 -2.91 5.43
C PRO A 595 6.19 -2.65 5.20
N MET A 596 7.00 -3.70 5.30
CA MET A 596 8.45 -3.64 5.07
C MET A 596 8.88 -4.30 3.74
N GLY A 597 7.94 -4.86 2.99
CA GLY A 597 8.18 -5.51 1.70
C GLY A 597 7.02 -5.30 0.74
N THR A 598 6.95 -6.12 -0.30
CA THR A 598 5.85 -6.16 -1.27
C THR A 598 5.10 -7.49 -1.17
N SER A 599 4.09 -7.67 -2.01
CA SER A 599 3.30 -8.88 -2.17
C SER A 599 4.13 -10.03 -2.76
N ASN A 600 5.38 -9.76 -3.16
CA ASN A 600 6.33 -10.66 -3.80
C ASN A 600 5.74 -11.28 -5.08
N TYR A 601 5.05 -10.46 -5.88
CA TYR A 601 4.66 -10.92 -7.21
C TYR A 601 5.93 -11.19 -8.02
N ILE A 602 5.99 -12.30 -8.75
CA ILE A 602 7.22 -12.72 -9.45
C ILE A 602 7.81 -11.66 -10.40
N TYR A 603 6.98 -10.73 -10.88
CA TYR A 603 7.35 -9.64 -11.77
C TYR A 603 7.77 -8.34 -11.07
N GLU A 604 7.60 -8.25 -9.75
CA GLU A 604 8.22 -7.21 -8.93
C GLU A 604 9.72 -7.47 -8.88
N SER A 605 10.50 -6.46 -9.25
CA SER A 605 11.96 -6.60 -9.32
C SER A 605 12.66 -6.14 -8.04
N ASP A 606 12.03 -5.25 -7.29
CA ASP A 606 12.59 -4.64 -6.08
C ASP A 606 11.48 -4.22 -5.11
N ALA A 607 11.68 -4.52 -3.82
CA ALA A 607 11.03 -3.82 -2.72
C ALA A 607 11.83 -2.56 -2.35
N VAL A 608 11.16 -1.42 -2.22
CA VAL A 608 11.77 -0.12 -1.89
C VAL A 608 11.01 0.57 -0.75
N PRO A 609 11.69 1.38 0.10
CA PRO A 609 11.07 2.06 1.23
C PRO A 609 10.29 3.33 0.83
N PHE A 610 9.37 3.25 -0.13
CA PHE A 610 8.61 4.42 -0.57
C PHE A 610 7.79 5.03 0.56
N LEU A 611 6.93 4.22 1.23
CA LEU A 611 6.15 4.65 2.39
C LEU A 611 7.03 5.20 3.54
N PRO A 612 8.09 4.48 3.98
CA PRO A 612 9.01 5.03 4.97
C PRO A 612 9.63 6.39 4.57
N ILE A 613 10.04 6.58 3.30
CA ILE A 613 10.60 7.86 2.84
C ILE A 613 9.54 8.97 2.89
N VAL A 614 8.29 8.68 2.53
CA VAL A 614 7.18 9.64 2.58
C VAL A 614 6.94 10.13 4.02
N LEU A 615 7.01 9.24 5.01
CA LEU A 615 6.62 9.56 6.40
C LEU A 615 7.79 9.99 7.31
N LYS A 616 9.03 9.60 7.00
CA LYS A 616 10.19 9.87 7.86
C LYS A 616 10.40 11.37 8.05
N GLY A 617 10.41 11.79 9.32
CA GLY A 617 10.53 13.20 9.74
C GLY A 617 9.21 13.92 9.98
N TYR A 618 8.07 13.24 9.75
CA TYR A 618 6.71 13.79 9.94
C TYR A 618 5.82 12.92 10.82
N MET A 619 5.96 11.60 10.74
CA MET A 619 5.16 10.66 11.52
C MET A 619 6.03 9.48 11.93
N ASP A 620 5.91 9.02 13.18
CA ASP A 620 6.58 7.80 13.60
C ASP A 620 5.85 6.58 13.05
N PHE A 621 6.63 5.61 12.61
CA PHE A 621 6.11 4.39 12.05
C PHE A 621 6.86 3.17 12.58
N TYR A 622 6.07 2.15 12.87
CA TYR A 622 6.51 0.92 13.50
C TYR A 622 6.27 -0.24 12.55
N ALA A 623 7.31 -1.04 12.34
CA ALA A 623 7.28 -2.23 11.51
C ALA A 623 6.38 -3.32 12.13
N PRO A 624 6.05 -4.38 11.38
CA PRO A 624 5.37 -5.55 11.92
C PRO A 624 6.21 -6.22 13.00
N TYR A 625 5.63 -7.17 13.72
CA TYR A 625 6.32 -7.71 14.90
C TYR A 625 7.56 -8.54 14.55
N SER A 626 8.69 -8.14 15.10
CA SER A 626 9.99 -8.77 14.92
C SER A 626 10.04 -10.23 15.41
N ASN A 627 9.21 -10.61 16.39
CA ASN A 627 9.17 -11.98 16.91
C ASN A 627 8.72 -13.03 15.88
N PHE A 628 8.07 -12.59 14.80
CA PHE A 628 7.66 -13.47 13.69
C PHE A 628 8.61 -13.43 12.48
N SER A 629 9.71 -12.68 12.57
CA SER A 629 10.74 -12.69 11.53
C SER A 629 11.57 -13.97 11.58
N ALA A 630 11.81 -14.56 10.41
CA ALA A 630 12.66 -15.73 10.24
C ALA A 630 14.15 -15.43 10.56
N SER A 631 14.57 -14.17 10.47
CA SER A 631 15.94 -13.74 10.73
C SER A 631 15.96 -12.40 11.45
N GLN A 632 16.35 -12.41 12.73
CA GLN A 632 16.45 -11.18 13.54
C GLN A 632 17.50 -10.21 13.01
N THR A 633 18.59 -10.73 12.42
CA THR A 633 19.64 -9.91 11.82
C THR A 633 19.15 -9.21 10.56
N GLU A 634 18.45 -9.91 9.66
CA GLU A 634 17.94 -9.29 8.42
C GLU A 634 16.82 -8.28 8.72
N ASP A 635 15.95 -8.61 9.68
CA ASP A 635 14.96 -7.69 10.23
C ASP A 635 15.60 -6.40 10.75
N LEU A 636 16.64 -6.51 11.60
CA LEU A 636 17.36 -5.34 12.11
C LEU A 636 17.95 -4.48 10.98
N LEU A 637 18.63 -5.10 10.01
CA LEU A 637 19.25 -4.36 8.90
C LEU A 637 18.19 -3.66 8.05
N GLN A 638 17.04 -4.29 7.83
CA GLN A 638 15.93 -3.70 7.08
C GLN A 638 15.28 -2.54 7.83
N LEU A 639 15.08 -2.66 9.15
CA LEU A 639 14.62 -1.55 9.99
C LEU A 639 15.57 -0.34 9.90
N VAL A 640 16.88 -0.58 9.92
CA VAL A 640 17.90 0.47 9.80
C VAL A 640 17.91 1.10 8.40
N ASP A 641 17.81 0.30 7.35
CA ASP A 641 17.75 0.77 5.96
C ASP A 641 16.50 1.62 5.69
N PHE A 642 15.35 1.19 6.19
CA PHE A 642 14.08 1.87 5.95
C PHE A 642 13.84 3.00 6.96
N GLY A 643 14.63 3.08 8.03
CA GLY A 643 14.47 4.05 9.11
C GLY A 643 13.23 3.80 9.98
N ALA A 644 12.76 2.54 10.04
CA ALA A 644 11.56 2.12 10.77
C ALA A 644 11.86 1.72 12.22
N PHE A 645 10.87 1.88 13.10
CA PHE A 645 10.98 1.43 14.49
C PHE A 645 10.52 -0.02 14.67
N PRO A 646 11.21 -0.82 15.50
CA PRO A 646 10.86 -2.21 15.78
C PRO A 646 9.57 -2.33 16.60
N SER A 647 8.91 -3.47 16.43
CA SER A 647 7.76 -3.88 17.25
C SER A 647 7.91 -5.29 17.78
N PHE A 648 7.37 -5.56 18.95
CA PHE A 648 7.25 -6.92 19.50
C PHE A 648 5.84 -7.19 20.00
N TYR A 649 5.33 -8.40 19.71
CA TYR A 649 4.07 -8.89 20.26
C TYR A 649 4.33 -9.83 21.44
N LEU A 650 3.78 -9.50 22.60
CA LEU A 650 4.26 -10.00 23.89
C LEU A 650 3.14 -10.49 24.81
N THR A 651 3.50 -11.46 25.67
CA THR A 651 2.67 -12.00 26.75
C THR A 651 3.49 -12.19 28.02
N SER A 652 2.89 -12.08 29.22
CA SER A 652 3.54 -12.56 30.47
C SER A 652 3.64 -14.09 30.48
N GLU A 653 2.55 -14.75 30.08
CA GLU A 653 2.42 -16.20 30.05
C GLU A 653 3.00 -16.82 28.77
N ASP A 654 3.25 -18.13 28.80
CA ASP A 654 3.71 -18.92 27.65
C ASP A 654 2.65 -18.94 26.54
N SER A 655 3.07 -18.74 25.28
CA SER A 655 2.20 -18.76 24.10
C SER A 655 1.40 -20.06 23.96
N TYR A 656 1.87 -21.18 24.52
CA TYR A 656 1.15 -22.45 24.58
C TYR A 656 -0.24 -22.33 25.24
N ALA A 657 -0.45 -21.36 26.15
CA ALA A 657 -1.75 -21.11 26.76
C ALA A 657 -2.83 -20.70 25.72
N LEU A 658 -2.42 -20.18 24.56
CA LEU A 658 -3.28 -19.75 23.46
C LEU A 658 -3.68 -20.87 22.51
N ALA A 659 -3.11 -22.07 22.63
CA ALA A 659 -3.32 -23.17 21.67
C ALA A 659 -4.79 -23.60 21.48
N LYS A 660 -5.68 -23.21 22.41
CA LYS A 660 -7.13 -23.50 22.36
C LYS A 660 -7.98 -22.23 22.22
N THR A 661 -7.42 -21.19 21.62
CA THR A 661 -8.06 -19.88 21.46
C THR A 661 -7.96 -19.42 20.00
N PRO A 662 -8.68 -18.37 19.58
CA PRO A 662 -8.52 -17.75 18.26
C PRO A 662 -7.07 -17.30 17.99
N SER A 663 -6.35 -16.82 19.01
CA SER A 663 -4.92 -16.48 18.94
C SER A 663 -3.95 -17.68 18.93
N LYS A 664 -4.39 -18.88 18.53
CA LYS A 664 -3.54 -20.09 18.45
C LYS A 664 -2.33 -19.97 17.52
N ASP A 665 -2.36 -19.04 16.56
CA ASP A 665 -1.27 -18.82 15.60
C ASP A 665 -0.11 -18.01 16.21
N VAL A 666 -0.30 -17.49 17.43
CA VAL A 666 0.74 -16.84 18.23
C VAL A 666 1.62 -17.93 18.85
N TYR A 667 2.65 -18.36 18.11
CA TYR A 667 3.53 -19.45 18.56
C TYR A 667 4.67 -18.99 19.48
N THR A 668 4.99 -17.69 19.49
CA THR A 668 6.06 -17.12 20.33
C THR A 668 5.74 -15.68 20.75
N SER A 669 5.68 -15.43 22.07
CA SER A 669 5.33 -14.11 22.61
C SER A 669 5.79 -13.87 24.05
N GLN A 670 6.23 -14.90 24.79
CA GLN A 670 6.54 -14.73 26.21
C GLN A 670 7.67 -13.70 26.44
N PHE A 671 7.40 -12.67 27.23
CA PHE A 671 8.28 -11.53 27.47
C PHE A 671 9.69 -11.95 27.92
N SER A 672 9.79 -12.91 28.84
CA SER A 672 11.08 -13.39 29.35
C SER A 672 11.99 -13.94 28.25
N ASN A 673 11.41 -14.54 27.21
CA ASN A 673 12.15 -15.15 26.11
C ASN A 673 12.63 -14.08 25.11
N TRP A 674 11.83 -13.03 24.91
CA TRP A 674 12.12 -11.96 23.95
C TRP A 674 12.89 -10.78 24.55
N LYS A 675 12.96 -10.64 25.88
CA LYS A 675 13.68 -9.54 26.55
C LYS A 675 15.11 -9.32 26.03
N PRO A 676 15.97 -10.34 25.84
CA PRO A 676 17.33 -10.13 25.34
C PRO A 676 17.36 -9.55 23.91
N GLU A 677 16.45 -10.00 23.05
CA GLU A 677 16.35 -9.51 21.67
C GLU A 677 15.80 -8.08 21.63
N ILE A 678 14.82 -7.77 22.49
CA ILE A 678 14.31 -6.41 22.69
C ILE A 678 15.46 -5.47 23.06
N GLU A 679 16.29 -5.83 24.04
CA GLU A 679 17.44 -5.03 24.48
C GLU A 679 18.45 -4.82 23.35
N ALA A 680 18.83 -5.88 22.64
CA ALA A 680 19.79 -5.83 21.55
C ALA A 680 19.29 -4.93 20.40
N LYS A 681 18.03 -5.12 19.97
CA LYS A 681 17.42 -4.39 18.86
C LYS A 681 17.18 -2.92 19.21
N TYR A 682 16.69 -2.64 20.41
CA TYR A 682 16.53 -1.29 20.92
C TYR A 682 17.87 -0.55 20.91
N GLY A 683 18.94 -1.16 21.45
CA GLY A 683 20.26 -0.55 21.49
C GLY A 683 20.85 -0.24 20.11
N ALA A 684 20.59 -1.08 19.11
CA ALA A 684 21.00 -0.83 17.73
C ALA A 684 20.20 0.30 17.06
N ILE A 685 18.87 0.22 17.13
CA ILE A 685 17.96 1.19 16.49
C ILE A 685 18.08 2.58 17.13
N ARG A 686 18.19 2.67 18.46
CA ARG A 686 18.32 3.95 19.17
C ARG A 686 19.53 4.75 18.69
N LYS A 687 20.65 4.10 18.33
CA LYS A 687 21.84 4.78 17.78
C LYS A 687 21.50 5.50 16.46
N VAL A 688 20.72 4.85 15.60
CA VAL A 688 20.28 5.40 14.32
C VAL A 688 19.22 6.48 14.54
N ALA A 689 18.23 6.20 15.38
CA ALA A 689 17.15 7.12 15.71
C ALA A 689 17.66 8.46 16.24
N VAL A 690 18.57 8.45 17.23
CA VAL A 690 19.19 9.67 17.77
C VAL A 690 19.99 10.43 16.70
N ALA A 691 20.66 9.73 15.78
CA ALA A 691 21.44 10.36 14.72
C ALA A 691 20.58 10.93 13.57
N THR A 692 19.31 10.53 13.49
CA THR A 692 18.37 10.86 12.40
C THR A 692 17.09 11.52 12.93
N ASP A 693 17.12 11.99 14.18
CA ASP A 693 15.99 12.62 14.86
C ASP A 693 15.48 13.84 14.07
N GLY A 694 14.17 13.88 13.82
CA GLY A 694 13.50 14.87 12.99
C GLY A 694 13.98 14.97 11.53
N ALA A 695 14.89 14.11 11.08
CA ALA A 695 15.47 14.18 9.75
C ALA A 695 14.67 13.36 8.72
N THR A 696 14.52 13.92 7.53
CA THR A 696 13.97 13.27 6.34
C THR A 696 15.03 12.41 5.64
N ILE A 697 14.60 11.38 4.91
CA ILE A 697 15.49 10.63 4.00
C ILE A 697 15.62 11.42 2.69
N GLU A 698 16.86 11.77 2.33
CA GLU A 698 17.15 12.54 1.12
C GLU A 698 17.60 11.68 -0.05
N ARG A 699 18.33 10.59 0.23
CA ARG A 699 18.84 9.66 -0.80
C ARG A 699 18.96 8.24 -0.25
N ARG A 700 18.82 7.26 -1.13
CA ARG A 700 19.13 5.85 -0.86
C ARG A 700 19.93 5.28 -2.04
N ASP A 701 21.24 5.20 -1.87
CA ASP A 701 22.16 4.74 -2.90
C ASP A 701 22.50 3.25 -2.71
N ILE A 702 22.36 2.44 -3.76
CA ILE A 702 22.90 1.07 -3.80
C ILE A 702 24.35 1.14 -4.25
N ILE A 703 25.29 1.22 -3.30
CA ILE A 703 26.71 1.44 -3.62
C ILE A 703 27.36 0.16 -4.18
N ALA A 704 26.95 -1.00 -3.69
CA ALA A 704 27.26 -2.32 -4.23
C ALA A 704 26.06 -3.25 -4.00
N THR A 705 25.98 -4.39 -4.70
CA THR A 705 24.93 -5.38 -4.46
C THR A 705 24.92 -5.79 -2.98
N GLY A 706 23.80 -5.59 -2.31
CA GLY A 706 23.65 -5.87 -0.88
C GLY A 706 24.29 -4.83 0.05
N VAL A 707 24.77 -3.69 -0.46
CA VAL A 707 25.32 -2.60 0.36
C VAL A 707 24.60 -1.30 0.01
N VAL A 708 23.88 -0.76 0.98
CA VAL A 708 22.99 0.38 0.83
C VAL A 708 23.50 1.54 1.65
N ARG A 709 23.40 2.76 1.13
CA ARG A 709 23.67 4.00 1.87
C ARG A 709 22.45 4.91 1.84
N VAL A 710 21.91 5.19 3.02
CA VAL A 710 20.83 6.16 3.23
C VAL A 710 21.42 7.48 3.71
N THR A 711 21.04 8.58 3.07
CA THR A 711 21.48 9.94 3.44
C THR A 711 20.29 10.72 3.95
N TYR A 712 20.42 11.32 5.13
CA TYR A 712 19.39 12.11 5.79
C TYR A 712 19.64 13.62 5.63
N SER A 713 18.58 14.43 5.79
CA SER A 713 18.66 15.90 5.61
C SER A 713 19.55 16.63 6.61
N ASN A 714 19.86 16.00 7.74
CA ASN A 714 20.83 16.53 8.71
C ASN A 714 22.30 16.15 8.38
N GLY A 715 22.55 15.51 7.22
CA GLY A 715 23.88 15.08 6.77
C GLY A 715 24.34 13.74 7.35
N THR A 716 23.55 13.10 8.22
CA THR A 716 23.83 11.73 8.67
C THR A 716 23.71 10.76 7.51
N ARG A 717 24.65 9.82 7.41
CA ARG A 717 24.65 8.74 6.43
C ARG A 717 24.66 7.41 7.18
N VAL A 718 23.73 6.53 6.84
CA VAL A 718 23.65 5.17 7.39
C VAL A 718 23.99 4.20 6.27
N VAL A 719 24.98 3.34 6.50
CA VAL A 719 25.40 2.33 5.52
C VAL A 719 25.07 0.95 6.07
N VAL A 720 24.31 0.17 5.31
CA VAL A 720 23.82 -1.16 5.69
C VAL A 720 24.46 -2.19 4.77
N ASN A 721 25.09 -3.21 5.35
CA ASN A 721 25.73 -4.30 4.63
C ASN A 721 24.95 -5.61 4.83
N TYR A 722 24.10 -5.95 3.88
CA TYR A 722 23.35 -7.21 3.86
C TYR A 722 24.19 -8.41 3.42
N THR A 723 25.43 -8.20 2.97
CA THR A 723 26.26 -9.28 2.42
C THR A 723 26.88 -10.14 3.53
N LYS A 724 27.40 -11.31 3.13
CA LYS A 724 28.12 -12.24 4.01
C LYS A 724 29.62 -11.91 4.13
N ALA A 725 30.05 -10.76 3.62
CA ALA A 725 31.44 -10.32 3.63
C ALA A 725 31.55 -8.89 4.16
N ASP A 726 32.67 -8.57 4.79
CA ASP A 726 32.95 -7.21 5.23
C ASP A 726 33.06 -6.28 4.02
N TYR A 727 32.55 -5.06 4.16
CA TYR A 727 32.59 -4.03 3.14
C TYR A 727 33.43 -2.84 3.61
N LYS A 728 34.43 -2.47 2.81
CA LYS A 728 35.30 -1.32 3.08
C LYS A 728 34.80 -0.08 2.32
N LEU A 729 34.31 0.91 3.05
CA LEU A 729 33.94 2.23 2.52
C LEU A 729 34.98 3.27 2.98
N GLY A 730 35.90 3.64 2.10
CA GLY A 730 37.01 4.53 2.46
C GLY A 730 37.87 3.92 3.58
N ASN A 731 37.89 4.58 4.74
CA ASN A 731 38.59 4.09 5.93
C ASN A 731 37.70 3.32 6.91
N THR A 732 36.39 3.26 6.67
CA THR A 732 35.44 2.55 7.52
C THR A 732 35.26 1.12 7.03
N MET A 733 35.44 0.15 7.93
CA MET A 733 35.05 -1.24 7.69
C MET A 733 33.65 -1.46 8.27
N ILE A 734 32.76 -2.02 7.47
CA ILE A 734 31.41 -2.41 7.87
C ILE A 734 31.37 -3.92 7.82
N ALA A 735 31.17 -4.57 8.97
CA ALA A 735 31.18 -6.02 9.04
C ALA A 735 30.07 -6.64 8.17
N ALA A 736 30.23 -7.91 7.81
CA ALA A 736 29.17 -8.69 7.21
C ALA A 736 27.89 -8.66 8.08
N LYS A 737 26.73 -8.46 7.45
CA LYS A 737 25.43 -8.39 8.14
C LYS A 737 25.38 -7.34 9.27
N ASP A 738 25.97 -6.18 9.03
CA ASP A 738 26.06 -5.07 10.00
C ASP A 738 25.80 -3.71 9.33
N PHE A 739 25.76 -2.64 10.13
CA PHE A 739 25.57 -1.27 9.66
C PHE A 739 26.51 -0.27 10.36
N ALA A 740 26.71 0.88 9.73
CA ALA A 740 27.48 1.98 10.30
C ALA A 740 26.75 3.32 10.16
N VAL A 741 26.82 4.14 11.20
CA VAL A 741 26.33 5.53 11.19
C VAL A 741 27.52 6.46 11.02
N LEU A 742 27.49 7.27 9.96
CA LEU A 742 28.54 8.21 9.59
C LEU A 742 28.00 9.64 9.69
N LYS A 743 28.72 10.52 10.39
CA LYS A 743 28.51 11.99 10.30
C LYS A 743 29.34 12.52 9.11
N GLY A 744 28.86 13.54 8.38
CA GLY A 744 29.31 13.98 7.03
C GLY A 744 30.82 14.11 6.77
N ASP A 745 31.33 14.65 5.67
CA ASP A 745 31.46 13.97 4.36
C ASP A 745 32.49 12.81 4.34
N ASN A 746 33.17 12.49 5.44
CA ASN A 746 34.25 11.49 5.46
C ASN A 746 33.79 10.03 5.28
#